data_AF-A0AA43I1C9-F1
#
_entry.id   AF-A0AA43I1C9-F1
#
_cell.length_a   1.000
_cell.length_b   1.000
_cell.length_c   1.000
_cell.angle_alpha   90.00
_cell.angle_beta   90.00
_cell.angle_gamma   90.00
#
_symmetry.space_group_name_H-M   'P 1'
#
loop_
_entity.id
_entity.type
_entity.pdbx_description
1 polymer ?
#
loop_
_entity_poly.entity_id
_entity_poly.type
_entity_poly.pdbx_seq_one_letter_code
_entity_poly.pdbx_strand_id
1 'polypeptide(L)'
;MYAILWIGKLFCLLLDSKSVKYPMSGIPDFKNLVFRDTSFANLMNKRIFNVLLIATKYDAFMLEDDGRIDEQLFNEYTSLSLRYPPRFTQVTTEAEALAELADRNFELIICMPNMDDKDIFAAAKEIKRHYPAIPIVVLTPFSKEVSKRVASEDMEAIDYIFSWLGNAELLLAIIKLLEDKMNAPDDVESVGVQIILLVEDSIRFYSSALPHLYRFVLEQSREFAKEALNDHQRTLRMRGRPKIKLARTYEEAVRIFDQYRNHILGIISDMSFTNDGMKDPLAGFKFGHYVRKSGLVIPIILESSESSNSVYAKELQASFIDKNSKSYPQDLKKKIMRHFGFGDFVILNPQTKEEIMRIKDLKDLQKKIFDIPDESLIYHLSRNHFSRFFYSRAMFPPAEVLKNVDVSDYKDMDEARQLIFDLIVQYRRMKNSGVVAVYQKERFDEYSNFARIGNGSLGGKGRGLAFIGAMVKRYPELDRENFSVTIPKTVVICTDVFDDFMESNDLYPIALHEDNDEVILNHFLRASLPTELIEDLMAFFDVVKGPLAVRSSSLLEDSHYQPFAGIYSTYMVPKTEDKYDMLRTVSDAIKAVYASVFYTDSKAYMTATSNLIDQEKMAIVLQEVVGTRYNNHYYPTISGVGRSLNFYPIGNEKAEDGIVNIALGLGKYIVDGGQTLRFSPRYPHNILQMSTMDFALRETQTRFYALDLDNLAEHFSVDDSFNLLRLSLKEADADGSLRYIVSTYDPYDQIIRDGYYDGGRKILSFVNILQHDVFPLAQTLDELLHIGQAEMARPIEIEFAVNIHPDDPSKATFYLLQIRPTVDNKEIMEEDLTFVPQEDTIISSTSVLGHGIIGDVYDVIYVKTSAFNSSNNQLIAYEIEKVNRQFTDREQGYVLVGPGRWGSSDHWLGIPVKWPHISNARVIVECGLENYRIDPSQGTHFFQNLTSFGVGYFTINPFRGDGWFDEAFLNEQPAVYESDFLRHVRFEQPVVAKMNGKKSLGVVLKP
;
A
#
# COMPACT_ATOMS: atom_id res chain seq x y z
N MET A 1 36.49 0.23 -10.90
CA MET A 1 35.06 -0.04 -11.14
C MET A 1 34.70 -1.51 -11.37
N TYR A 2 35.65 -2.44 -11.56
CA TYR A 2 35.36 -3.89 -11.66
C TYR A 2 35.68 -4.72 -10.39
N ALA A 3 36.24 -4.10 -9.34
CA ALA A 3 36.55 -4.78 -8.07
C ALA A 3 35.44 -4.67 -7.01
N ILE A 4 34.47 -3.76 -7.19
CA ILE A 4 33.41 -3.50 -6.20
C ILE A 4 32.22 -4.48 -6.36
N LEU A 5 32.02 -5.05 -7.56
CA LEU A 5 30.99 -6.08 -7.79
C LEU A 5 31.33 -7.46 -7.19
N TRP A 6 32.61 -7.73 -6.88
CA TRP A 6 33.02 -9.00 -6.28
C TRP A 6 32.85 -9.00 -4.75
N ILE A 7 32.93 -7.84 -4.10
CA ILE A 7 32.74 -7.70 -2.65
C ILE A 7 31.25 -7.81 -2.28
N GLY A 8 30.34 -7.35 -3.15
CA GLY A 8 28.89 -7.53 -2.95
C GLY A 8 28.42 -9.00 -3.02
N LYS A 9 29.05 -9.84 -3.84
CA LYS A 9 28.73 -11.28 -3.90
C LYS A 9 29.32 -12.05 -2.71
N LEU A 10 30.49 -11.65 -2.20
CA LEU A 10 31.09 -12.28 -1.02
C LEU A 10 30.32 -11.94 0.27
N PHE A 11 29.74 -10.74 0.37
CA PHE A 11 28.93 -10.33 1.53
C PHE A 11 27.56 -11.05 1.59
N CYS A 12 26.98 -11.41 0.43
CA CYS A 12 25.78 -12.25 0.37
C CYS A 12 26.02 -13.73 0.67
N LEU A 13 27.25 -14.24 0.48
CA LEU A 13 27.60 -15.65 0.78
C LEU A 13 28.11 -15.88 2.22
N LEU A 14 28.43 -14.80 2.96
CA LEU A 14 28.95 -14.89 4.34
C LEU A 14 27.88 -14.78 5.44
N LEU A 15 26.60 -14.58 5.07
CA LEU A 15 25.46 -14.60 6.00
C LEU A 15 24.70 -15.92 6.00
N ASP A 16 25.21 -16.96 5.33
CA ASP A 16 24.55 -18.26 5.18
C ASP A 16 24.92 -19.31 6.25
N SER A 17 25.44 -18.89 7.42
CA SER A 17 25.74 -19.85 8.51
C SER A 17 25.85 -19.25 9.92
N LYS A 18 25.13 -18.16 10.24
CA LYS A 18 25.03 -17.72 11.64
C LYS A 18 23.91 -18.47 12.36
N SER A 19 24.31 -19.59 12.94
CA SER A 19 23.77 -20.24 14.15
C SER A 19 22.56 -19.53 14.78
N VAL A 20 21.39 -20.12 14.62
CA VAL A 20 20.35 -20.06 15.64
C VAL A 20 20.98 -20.63 16.91
N LYS A 21 21.21 -19.80 17.93
CA LYS A 21 21.54 -20.29 19.26
C LYS A 21 20.28 -20.97 19.79
N TYR A 22 20.26 -22.30 19.78
CA TYR A 22 19.23 -23.09 20.45
C TYR A 22 19.32 -22.83 21.97
N PRO A 23 18.28 -22.27 22.62
CA PRO A 23 18.19 -22.30 24.07
C PRO A 23 18.02 -23.75 24.56
N MET A 24 18.18 -24.00 25.87
CA MET A 24 17.99 -25.33 26.47
C MET A 24 16.53 -25.85 26.41
N SER A 25 15.62 -25.11 25.77
CA SER A 25 14.28 -25.51 25.35
C SER A 25 14.21 -25.54 23.82
N GLY A 26 13.61 -26.56 23.20
CA GLY A 26 13.46 -26.68 21.74
C GLY A 26 12.63 -25.57 21.07
N ILE A 27 12.04 -24.67 21.86
CA ILE A 27 11.20 -23.55 21.40
C ILE A 27 12.08 -22.29 21.16
N PRO A 28 12.05 -21.70 19.95
CA PRO A 28 12.81 -20.48 19.63
C PRO A 28 12.35 -19.24 20.43
N ASP A 29 13.29 -18.36 20.78
CA ASP A 29 13.02 -17.13 21.54
C ASP A 29 12.19 -16.11 20.71
N PHE A 30 10.95 -15.93 21.15
CA PHE A 30 9.88 -15.20 20.47
C PHE A 30 10.17 -13.73 20.19
N LYS A 31 10.97 -13.06 21.04
CA LYS A 31 11.27 -11.62 20.84
C LYS A 31 12.17 -11.35 19.63
N ASN A 32 12.81 -12.38 19.08
CA ASN A 32 13.77 -12.26 17.98
C ASN A 32 13.35 -13.01 16.69
N LEU A 33 12.13 -13.57 16.65
CA LEU A 33 11.60 -14.25 15.45
C LEU A 33 11.18 -13.21 14.40
N VAL A 34 12.08 -12.95 13.45
CA VAL A 34 11.80 -12.14 12.26
C VAL A 34 11.57 -13.08 11.08
N PHE A 35 10.33 -13.20 10.61
CA PHE A 35 10.06 -13.92 9.37
C PHE A 35 10.63 -13.15 8.17
N ARG A 36 11.33 -13.87 7.29
CA ARG A 36 11.74 -13.35 6.00
C ARG A 36 10.63 -13.61 4.98
N ASP A 37 10.28 -12.60 4.19
CA ASP A 37 9.24 -12.75 3.17
C ASP A 37 9.66 -13.79 2.12
N THR A 38 8.71 -14.65 1.75
CA THR A 38 8.91 -15.69 0.75
C THR A 38 8.84 -15.11 -0.65
N SER A 39 9.94 -15.13 -1.39
CA SER A 39 9.98 -14.70 -2.80
C SER A 39 9.33 -15.73 -3.73
N PHE A 40 8.00 -15.71 -3.81
CA PHE A 40 7.24 -16.52 -4.77
C PHE A 40 7.58 -16.20 -6.23
N ALA A 41 8.15 -15.01 -6.50
CA ALA A 41 8.60 -14.60 -7.82
C ALA A 41 9.70 -15.51 -8.37
N ASN A 42 10.51 -16.10 -7.49
CA ASN A 42 11.64 -16.96 -7.85
C ASN A 42 11.25 -18.44 -8.04
N LEU A 43 9.97 -18.80 -7.84
CA LEU A 43 9.48 -20.16 -8.03
C LEU A 43 8.97 -20.37 -9.45
N MET A 44 9.03 -21.62 -9.94
CA MET A 44 8.53 -22.01 -11.28
C MET A 44 9.14 -21.16 -12.42
N ASN A 45 10.46 -20.94 -12.38
CA ASN A 45 11.17 -20.13 -13.37
C ASN A 45 11.31 -20.84 -14.72
N LYS A 46 11.36 -22.18 -14.73
CA LYS A 46 11.44 -22.98 -15.95
C LYS A 46 10.03 -23.37 -16.38
N ARG A 47 9.65 -23.09 -17.62
CA ARG A 47 8.33 -23.36 -18.18
C ARG A 47 8.44 -23.95 -19.57
N ILE A 48 7.41 -24.68 -19.98
CA ILE A 48 7.26 -25.19 -21.34
C ILE A 48 6.38 -24.22 -22.11
N PHE A 49 6.92 -23.60 -23.16
CA PHE A 49 6.22 -22.62 -24.00
C PHE A 49 5.89 -23.18 -25.38
N ASN A 50 6.76 -24.03 -25.92
CA ASN A 50 6.64 -24.61 -27.25
C ASN A 50 6.73 -26.13 -27.15
N VAL A 51 5.70 -26.80 -27.67
CA VAL A 51 5.59 -28.26 -27.74
C VAL A 51 5.62 -28.68 -29.21
N LEU A 52 6.56 -29.55 -29.58
CA LEU A 52 6.59 -30.18 -30.89
C LEU A 52 5.79 -31.48 -30.83
N LEU A 53 4.68 -31.55 -31.57
CA LEU A 53 3.82 -32.73 -31.67
C LEU A 53 4.13 -33.46 -32.98
N ILE A 54 4.75 -34.64 -32.87
CA ILE A 54 5.01 -35.54 -33.98
C ILE A 54 3.86 -36.56 -34.05
N ALA A 55 2.90 -36.31 -34.94
CA ALA A 55 1.69 -37.12 -35.06
C ALA A 55 1.19 -37.12 -36.51
N THR A 56 0.48 -38.18 -36.92
CA THR A 56 -0.19 -38.12 -38.22
C THR A 56 -1.36 -37.14 -38.18
N LYS A 57 -1.79 -36.63 -39.34
CA LYS A 57 -2.93 -35.71 -39.41
C LYS A 57 -4.20 -36.27 -38.77
N TYR A 58 -4.38 -37.60 -38.81
CA TYR A 58 -5.52 -38.26 -38.19
C TYR A 58 -5.39 -38.34 -36.67
N ASP A 59 -4.20 -38.69 -36.15
CA ASP A 59 -3.96 -38.76 -34.71
C ASP A 59 -3.99 -37.37 -34.05
N ALA A 60 -3.45 -36.36 -34.74
CA ALA A 60 -3.58 -34.96 -34.36
C ALA A 60 -5.06 -34.56 -34.31
N PHE A 61 -5.85 -34.91 -35.33
CA PHE A 61 -7.29 -34.65 -35.33
C PHE A 61 -8.04 -35.37 -34.19
N MET A 62 -7.64 -36.59 -33.84
CA MET A 62 -8.23 -37.35 -32.72
C MET A 62 -7.88 -36.81 -31.33
N LEU A 63 -6.80 -36.03 -31.22
CA LEU A 63 -6.54 -35.21 -30.03
C LEU A 63 -7.44 -33.97 -29.96
N GLU A 64 -8.00 -33.52 -31.09
CA GLU A 64 -8.55 -32.18 -31.27
C GLU A 64 -10.04 -32.01 -30.95
N ASP A 65 -10.84 -33.09 -30.88
CA ASP A 65 -12.32 -33.15 -30.69
C ASP A 65 -13.18 -32.17 -31.56
N ASP A 66 -12.56 -31.30 -32.39
CA ASP A 66 -13.10 -30.47 -33.49
C ASP A 66 -12.01 -29.58 -34.16
N GLY A 67 -10.73 -29.94 -34.10
CA GLY A 67 -9.62 -29.18 -34.71
C GLY A 67 -8.85 -28.16 -33.83
N ARG A 68 -9.04 -28.11 -32.49
CA ARG A 68 -8.56 -26.97 -31.66
C ARG A 68 -7.93 -27.33 -30.31
N ILE A 69 -6.84 -28.11 -30.31
CA ILE A 69 -6.04 -28.40 -29.08
C ILE A 69 -5.61 -27.12 -28.36
N ASP A 70 -5.17 -26.11 -29.10
CA ASP A 70 -4.73 -24.83 -28.52
C ASP A 70 -5.87 -24.13 -27.75
N GLU A 71 -7.11 -24.21 -28.25
CA GLU A 71 -8.28 -23.62 -27.58
C GLU A 71 -8.68 -24.41 -26.32
N GLN A 72 -8.69 -25.75 -26.39
CA GLN A 72 -8.98 -26.58 -25.20
C GLN A 72 -7.93 -26.36 -24.11
N LEU A 73 -6.65 -26.33 -24.46
CA LEU A 73 -5.59 -26.08 -23.49
C LEU A 73 -5.64 -24.65 -22.96
N PHE A 74 -5.95 -23.66 -23.81
CA PHE A 74 -6.19 -22.29 -23.39
C PHE A 74 -7.35 -22.19 -22.39
N ASN A 75 -8.46 -22.90 -22.63
CA ASN A 75 -9.61 -22.93 -21.75
C ASN A 75 -9.28 -23.59 -20.40
N GLU A 76 -8.53 -24.69 -20.39
CA GLU A 76 -8.06 -25.32 -19.15
C GLU A 76 -7.07 -24.44 -18.36
N TYR A 77 -6.14 -23.78 -19.04
CA TYR A 77 -5.26 -22.81 -18.39
C TYR A 77 -6.05 -21.66 -17.78
N THR A 78 -7.02 -21.12 -18.52
CA THR A 78 -7.87 -20.01 -18.08
C THR A 78 -8.75 -20.40 -16.90
N SER A 79 -9.37 -21.58 -16.93
CA SER A 79 -10.23 -22.11 -15.85
C SER A 79 -9.45 -22.27 -14.54
N LEU A 80 -8.17 -22.64 -14.64
CA LEU A 80 -7.24 -22.82 -13.51
C LEU A 80 -6.43 -21.55 -13.17
N SER A 81 -6.74 -20.41 -13.82
CA SER A 81 -6.05 -19.13 -13.65
C SER A 81 -4.52 -19.21 -13.90
N LEU A 82 -4.11 -20.13 -14.76
CA LEU A 82 -2.74 -20.26 -15.24
C LEU A 82 -2.49 -19.28 -16.39
N ARG A 83 -1.26 -18.77 -16.45
CA ARG A 83 -0.80 -17.87 -17.52
C ARG A 83 0.15 -18.61 -18.46
N TYR A 84 0.14 -18.20 -19.73
CA TYR A 84 1.00 -18.70 -20.81
C TYR A 84 0.75 -20.18 -21.15
N PRO A 85 -0.40 -20.51 -21.77
CA PRO A 85 -0.58 -21.84 -22.35
C PRO A 85 0.49 -22.08 -23.42
N PRO A 86 1.07 -23.29 -23.51
CA PRO A 86 2.07 -23.60 -24.52
C PRO A 86 1.45 -23.68 -25.91
N ARG A 87 2.27 -23.38 -26.91
CA ARG A 87 1.92 -23.47 -28.33
C ARG A 87 2.34 -24.81 -28.89
N PHE A 88 1.48 -25.42 -29.70
CA PHE A 88 1.76 -26.68 -30.37
C PHE A 88 2.20 -26.44 -31.81
N THR A 89 3.34 -27.00 -32.20
CA THR A 89 3.74 -27.13 -33.60
C THR A 89 3.56 -28.57 -34.01
N GLN A 90 2.73 -28.83 -35.01
CA GLN A 90 2.44 -30.18 -35.49
C GLN A 90 3.31 -30.52 -36.69
N VAL A 91 3.95 -31.68 -36.65
CA VAL A 91 4.75 -32.24 -37.76
C VAL A 91 4.37 -33.70 -37.97
N THR A 92 4.51 -34.18 -39.21
CA THR A 92 4.08 -35.53 -39.59
C THR A 92 5.23 -36.50 -39.81
N THR A 93 6.46 -35.99 -40.02
CA THR A 93 7.64 -36.80 -40.31
C THR A 93 8.84 -36.39 -39.47
N GLU A 94 9.82 -37.29 -39.32
CA GLU A 94 11.09 -37.01 -38.63
C GLU A 94 11.87 -35.87 -39.29
N ALA A 95 11.89 -35.80 -40.63
CA ALA A 95 12.60 -34.76 -41.37
C ALA A 95 12.00 -33.37 -41.10
N GLU A 96 10.67 -33.26 -41.04
CA GLU A 96 9.97 -32.04 -40.64
C GLU A 96 10.28 -31.68 -39.18
N ALA A 97 10.28 -32.66 -38.27
CA ALA A 97 10.61 -32.45 -36.87
C ALA A 97 12.03 -31.89 -36.68
N LEU A 98 13.02 -32.44 -37.37
CA LEU A 98 14.41 -31.97 -37.32
C LEU A 98 14.57 -30.59 -37.96
N ALA A 99 13.81 -30.27 -39.01
CA ALA A 99 13.80 -28.93 -39.61
C ALA A 99 13.23 -27.88 -38.65
N GLU A 100 12.11 -28.17 -37.98
CA GLU A 100 11.52 -27.27 -36.97
C GLU A 100 12.45 -27.12 -35.75
N LEU A 101 13.06 -28.20 -35.27
CA LEU A 101 14.04 -28.16 -34.17
C LEU A 101 15.30 -27.34 -34.51
N ALA A 102 15.66 -27.25 -35.79
CA ALA A 102 16.77 -26.42 -36.26
C ALA A 102 16.38 -24.93 -36.41
N ASP A 103 15.12 -24.64 -36.73
CA ASP A 103 14.60 -23.26 -36.87
C ASP A 103 14.22 -22.64 -35.51
N ARG A 104 13.65 -23.44 -34.59
CA ARG A 104 13.02 -22.95 -33.36
C ARG A 104 13.38 -23.79 -32.14
N ASN A 105 13.26 -23.16 -30.98
CA ASN A 105 13.45 -23.83 -29.69
C ASN A 105 12.16 -24.48 -29.22
N PHE A 106 12.26 -25.74 -28.79
CA PHE A 106 11.18 -26.51 -28.17
C PHE A 106 11.60 -27.02 -26.80
N GLU A 107 10.70 -26.95 -25.81
CA GLU A 107 10.98 -27.46 -24.46
C GLU A 107 10.41 -28.87 -24.22
N LEU A 108 9.57 -29.36 -25.14
CA LEU A 108 8.95 -30.70 -25.06
C LEU A 108 8.64 -31.23 -26.46
N ILE A 109 8.90 -32.52 -26.66
CA ILE A 109 8.49 -33.27 -27.85
C ILE A 109 7.49 -34.35 -27.43
N ILE A 110 6.33 -34.37 -28.08
CA ILE A 110 5.30 -35.42 -27.91
C ILE A 110 5.21 -36.21 -29.21
N CYS A 111 5.42 -37.52 -29.14
CA CYS A 111 5.33 -38.43 -30.29
C CYS A 111 4.11 -39.33 -30.18
N MET A 112 3.29 -39.43 -31.23
CA MET A 112 2.16 -40.35 -31.32
C MET A 112 2.46 -41.46 -32.33
N PRO A 113 2.69 -42.71 -31.87
CA PRO A 113 3.02 -43.80 -32.76
C PRO A 113 1.80 -44.33 -33.51
N ASN A 114 1.91 -44.41 -34.84
CA ASN A 114 0.91 -45.07 -35.68
C ASN A 114 1.16 -46.59 -35.72
N MET A 115 0.11 -47.41 -35.84
CA MET A 115 0.25 -48.88 -35.71
C MET A 115 1.14 -49.53 -36.77
N ASP A 116 1.26 -48.92 -37.95
CA ASP A 116 2.05 -49.43 -39.08
C ASP A 116 3.51 -48.96 -39.12
N ASP A 117 3.88 -47.92 -38.38
CA ASP A 117 5.23 -47.34 -38.44
C ASP A 117 6.20 -47.98 -37.43
N LYS A 118 7.31 -48.51 -37.95
CA LYS A 118 8.45 -48.96 -37.13
C LYS A 118 9.41 -47.82 -36.77
N ASP A 119 9.23 -46.64 -37.34
CA ASP A 119 10.24 -45.55 -37.31
C ASP A 119 10.13 -44.57 -36.14
N ILE A 120 9.04 -44.53 -35.37
CA ILE A 120 8.84 -43.44 -34.39
C ILE A 120 9.78 -43.55 -33.18
N PHE A 121 10.13 -44.77 -32.77
CA PHE A 121 11.15 -45.00 -31.75
C PHE A 121 12.57 -44.75 -32.28
N ALA A 122 12.80 -44.96 -33.58
CA ALA A 122 14.06 -44.61 -34.24
C ALA A 122 14.23 -43.08 -34.36
N ALA A 123 13.17 -42.37 -34.75
CA ALA A 123 13.13 -40.91 -34.79
C ALA A 123 13.36 -40.30 -33.40
N ALA A 124 12.75 -40.84 -32.35
CA ALA A 124 13.00 -40.38 -30.98
C ALA A 124 14.48 -40.54 -30.58
N LYS A 125 15.13 -41.65 -30.96
CA LYS A 125 16.57 -41.87 -30.70
C LYS A 125 17.45 -40.88 -31.46
N GLU A 126 17.16 -40.66 -32.74
CA GLU A 126 17.92 -39.71 -33.57
C GLU A 126 17.76 -38.28 -33.05
N ILE A 127 16.53 -37.86 -32.73
CA ILE A 127 16.26 -36.57 -32.11
C ILE A 127 17.00 -36.43 -30.76
N LYS A 128 16.95 -37.44 -29.89
CA LYS A 128 17.63 -37.40 -28.59
C LYS A 128 19.16 -37.34 -28.73
N ARG A 129 19.72 -37.88 -29.81
CA ARG A 129 21.15 -37.79 -30.13
C ARG A 129 21.60 -36.36 -30.41
N HIS A 130 20.79 -35.59 -31.14
CA HIS A 130 21.08 -34.18 -31.45
C HIS A 130 20.63 -33.22 -30.34
N TYR A 131 19.54 -33.54 -29.64
CA TYR A 131 18.89 -32.70 -28.64
C TYR A 131 18.69 -33.45 -27.30
N PRO A 132 19.77 -33.81 -26.58
CA PRO A 132 19.70 -34.69 -25.40
C PRO A 132 18.95 -34.07 -24.21
N ALA A 133 18.89 -32.73 -24.14
CA ALA A 133 18.25 -32.01 -23.04
C ALA A 133 16.72 -31.89 -23.17
N ILE A 134 16.16 -32.09 -24.37
CA ILE A 134 14.72 -31.94 -24.59
C ILE A 134 14.01 -33.23 -24.14
N PRO A 135 13.02 -33.17 -23.23
CA PRO A 135 12.24 -34.34 -22.85
C PRO A 135 11.39 -34.84 -24.02
N ILE A 136 11.38 -36.16 -24.23
CA ILE A 136 10.58 -36.82 -25.27
C ILE A 136 9.52 -37.68 -24.58
N VAL A 137 8.26 -37.43 -24.92
CA VAL A 137 7.11 -38.14 -24.37
C VAL A 137 6.38 -38.88 -25.49
N VAL A 138 6.05 -40.15 -25.27
CA VAL A 138 5.24 -40.93 -26.21
C VAL A 138 3.80 -40.96 -25.73
N LEU A 139 2.85 -40.67 -26.62
CA LEU A 139 1.42 -40.70 -26.33
C LEU A 139 0.74 -41.69 -27.27
N THR A 140 0.22 -42.81 -26.76
CA THR A 140 -0.28 -43.90 -27.60
C THR A 140 -1.65 -44.41 -27.12
N PRO A 141 -2.59 -44.73 -28.04
CA PRO A 141 -3.82 -45.42 -27.69
C PRO A 141 -3.50 -46.87 -27.31
N PHE A 142 -3.79 -47.26 -26.07
CA PHE A 142 -3.31 -48.54 -25.54
C PHE A 142 -4.13 -49.73 -26.05
N SER A 143 -3.50 -50.58 -26.87
CA SER A 143 -3.96 -51.94 -27.18
C SER A 143 -3.01 -52.98 -26.54
N LYS A 144 -3.47 -54.24 -26.38
CA LYS A 144 -2.62 -55.34 -25.87
C LYS A 144 -1.35 -55.56 -26.72
N GLU A 145 -1.37 -55.16 -27.99
CA GLU A 145 -0.22 -55.28 -28.90
C GLU A 145 0.82 -54.19 -28.66
N VAL A 146 0.39 -52.95 -28.38
CA VAL A 146 1.30 -51.84 -28.03
C VAL A 146 2.07 -52.15 -26.74
N SER A 147 1.42 -52.75 -25.73
CA SER A 147 2.10 -53.12 -24.47
C SER A 147 3.20 -54.16 -24.67
N LYS A 148 2.97 -55.13 -25.57
CA LYS A 148 3.99 -56.14 -25.91
C LYS A 148 5.16 -55.51 -26.66
N ARG A 149 4.88 -54.56 -27.54
CA ARG A 149 5.89 -53.85 -28.34
C ARG A 149 6.77 -52.94 -27.47
N VAL A 150 6.15 -52.18 -26.56
CA VAL A 150 6.86 -51.36 -25.56
C VAL A 150 7.78 -52.21 -24.68
N ALA A 151 7.37 -53.44 -24.34
CA ALA A 151 8.21 -54.36 -23.56
C ALA A 151 9.38 -54.97 -24.36
N SER A 152 9.36 -54.92 -25.70
CA SER A 152 10.37 -55.50 -26.59
C SER A 152 11.32 -54.49 -27.25
N GLU A 153 11.02 -53.19 -27.14
CA GLU A 153 11.81 -52.12 -27.74
C GLU A 153 12.66 -51.38 -26.68
N ASP A 154 13.76 -50.79 -27.14
CA ASP A 154 14.70 -50.03 -26.30
C ASP A 154 14.21 -48.59 -26.10
N MET A 155 13.95 -48.24 -24.83
CA MET A 155 13.26 -47.03 -24.39
C MET A 155 14.20 -45.94 -23.87
N GLU A 156 15.52 -46.08 -23.98
CA GLU A 156 16.48 -45.13 -23.40
C GLU A 156 16.27 -43.66 -23.86
N ALA A 157 15.78 -43.45 -25.08
CA ALA A 157 15.54 -42.11 -25.62
C ALA A 157 14.23 -41.45 -25.14
N ILE A 158 13.35 -42.20 -24.46
CA ILE A 158 11.99 -41.76 -24.07
C ILE A 158 11.93 -41.53 -22.57
N ASP A 159 11.54 -40.31 -22.17
CA ASP A 159 11.42 -39.94 -20.77
C ASP A 159 10.16 -40.58 -20.13
N TYR A 160 9.02 -40.46 -20.81
CA TYR A 160 7.73 -40.98 -20.35
C TYR A 160 6.87 -41.50 -21.51
N ILE A 161 6.04 -42.50 -21.21
CA ILE A 161 5.02 -43.03 -22.12
C ILE A 161 3.66 -42.79 -21.47
N PHE A 162 2.66 -42.33 -22.20
CA PHE A 162 1.31 -42.13 -21.68
C PHE A 162 0.28 -42.82 -22.58
N SER A 163 -0.78 -43.29 -21.94
CA SER A 163 -1.95 -43.83 -22.61
C SER A 163 -2.91 -42.69 -22.92
N TRP A 164 -3.16 -42.41 -24.20
CA TRP A 164 -4.24 -41.50 -24.58
C TRP A 164 -5.59 -42.14 -24.27
N LEU A 165 -6.40 -41.47 -23.46
CA LEU A 165 -7.73 -41.93 -23.04
C LEU A 165 -8.86 -41.03 -23.58
N GLY A 166 -8.55 -40.16 -24.55
CA GLY A 166 -9.50 -39.15 -25.05
C GLY A 166 -9.72 -37.98 -24.07
N ASN A 167 -8.73 -37.64 -23.25
CA ASN A 167 -8.83 -36.56 -22.26
C ASN A 167 -7.68 -35.55 -22.43
N ALA A 168 -8.00 -34.34 -22.89
CA ALA A 168 -7.04 -33.24 -23.07
C ALA A 168 -6.36 -32.78 -21.77
N GLU A 169 -6.96 -33.02 -20.59
CA GLU A 169 -6.33 -32.76 -19.29
C GLU A 169 -5.01 -33.54 -19.12
N LEU A 170 -4.83 -34.64 -19.86
CA LEU A 170 -3.58 -35.40 -19.86
C LEU A 170 -2.42 -34.59 -20.42
N LEU A 171 -2.63 -33.78 -21.47
CA LEU A 171 -1.57 -32.92 -22.01
C LEU A 171 -1.12 -31.90 -20.95
N LEU A 172 -2.08 -31.27 -20.27
CA LEU A 172 -1.79 -30.39 -19.14
C LEU A 172 -0.98 -31.13 -18.06
N ALA A 173 -1.39 -32.34 -17.67
CA ALA A 173 -0.68 -33.14 -16.67
C ALA A 173 0.76 -33.50 -17.08
N ILE A 174 0.99 -33.85 -18.34
CA ILE A 174 2.33 -34.14 -18.88
C ILE A 174 3.22 -32.90 -18.79
N ILE A 175 2.71 -31.77 -19.27
CA ILE A 175 3.44 -30.48 -19.22
C ILE A 175 3.78 -30.14 -17.76
N LYS A 176 2.82 -30.22 -16.84
CA LYS A 176 3.05 -29.88 -15.43
C LYS A 176 3.99 -30.87 -14.74
N LEU A 177 3.96 -32.16 -15.11
CA LEU A 177 4.92 -33.16 -14.61
C LEU A 177 6.36 -32.83 -14.98
N LEU A 178 6.58 -32.38 -16.21
CA LEU A 178 7.92 -31.99 -16.66
C LEU A 178 8.35 -30.66 -16.04
N GLU A 179 7.46 -29.66 -15.97
CA GLU A 179 7.75 -28.40 -15.27
C GLU A 179 8.08 -28.64 -13.79
N ASP A 180 7.29 -29.46 -13.09
CA ASP A 180 7.54 -29.83 -11.69
C ASP A 180 8.87 -30.60 -11.57
N LYS A 181 9.23 -31.44 -12.56
CA LYS A 181 10.53 -32.12 -12.59
C LYS A 181 11.69 -31.13 -12.69
N MET A 182 11.58 -30.12 -13.56
CA MET A 182 12.61 -29.11 -13.83
C MET A 182 12.82 -28.11 -12.69
N ASN A 183 11.77 -27.78 -11.95
CA ASN A 183 11.79 -26.73 -10.92
C ASN A 183 11.92 -27.27 -9.48
N ALA A 184 11.54 -28.52 -9.21
CA ALA A 184 11.53 -29.04 -7.83
C ALA A 184 12.86 -28.89 -7.06
N PRO A 185 14.06 -29.09 -7.64
CA PRO A 185 15.30 -28.88 -6.89
C PRO A 185 15.43 -27.45 -6.35
N ASP A 186 15.27 -26.46 -7.22
CA ASP A 186 15.41 -25.04 -6.90
C ASP A 186 14.26 -24.54 -5.99
N ASP A 187 13.02 -24.96 -6.28
CA ASP A 187 11.81 -24.57 -5.53
C ASP A 187 11.83 -25.11 -4.09
N VAL A 188 12.32 -26.33 -3.88
CA VAL A 188 12.42 -26.95 -2.54
C VAL A 188 13.53 -26.29 -1.74
N GLU A 189 14.72 -26.12 -2.31
CA GLU A 189 15.88 -25.57 -1.60
C GLU A 189 15.68 -24.10 -1.21
N SER A 190 15.08 -23.30 -2.10
CA SER A 190 14.94 -21.85 -1.88
C SER A 190 13.84 -21.47 -0.88
N VAL A 191 12.73 -22.21 -0.84
CA VAL A 191 11.49 -21.79 -0.17
C VAL A 191 10.84 -22.90 0.66
N GLY A 192 11.23 -24.16 0.48
CA GLY A 192 10.61 -25.30 1.20
C GLY A 192 9.33 -25.83 0.54
N VAL A 193 9.18 -25.67 -0.78
CA VAL A 193 8.05 -26.24 -1.53
C VAL A 193 7.95 -27.75 -1.29
N GLN A 194 6.73 -28.25 -1.08
CA GLN A 194 6.53 -29.67 -0.78
C GLN A 194 6.37 -30.55 -2.03
N ILE A 195 6.61 -31.85 -1.87
CA ILE A 195 6.50 -32.88 -2.90
C ILE A 195 5.37 -33.86 -2.57
N ILE A 196 4.55 -34.19 -3.57
CA ILE A 196 3.68 -35.36 -3.58
C ILE A 196 4.35 -36.44 -4.43
N LEU A 197 4.67 -37.58 -3.83
CA LEU A 197 5.28 -38.70 -4.54
C LEU A 197 4.19 -39.68 -4.99
N LEU A 198 4.05 -39.86 -6.31
CA LEU A 198 3.21 -40.88 -6.92
C LEU A 198 4.12 -42.04 -7.37
N VAL A 199 3.88 -43.25 -6.86
CA VAL A 199 4.59 -44.47 -7.26
C VAL A 199 3.63 -45.38 -8.02
N GLU A 200 3.82 -45.48 -9.33
CA GLU A 200 2.95 -46.22 -10.23
C GLU A 200 3.74 -46.68 -11.47
N ASP A 201 3.78 -47.98 -11.72
CA ASP A 201 4.50 -48.56 -12.85
C ASP A 201 3.61 -48.77 -14.08
N SER A 202 2.29 -48.79 -13.89
CA SER A 202 1.34 -49.01 -14.97
C SER A 202 1.05 -47.73 -15.74
N ILE A 203 1.47 -47.73 -17.01
CA ILE A 203 1.22 -46.64 -17.97
C ILE A 203 -0.24 -46.18 -17.95
N ARG A 204 -1.17 -47.14 -17.95
CA ARG A 204 -2.60 -46.84 -17.96
C ARG A 204 -3.05 -46.13 -16.68
N PHE A 205 -2.57 -46.56 -15.51
CA PHE A 205 -3.02 -46.01 -14.24
C PHE A 205 -2.46 -44.62 -13.99
N TYR A 206 -1.16 -44.37 -14.17
CA TYR A 206 -0.66 -43.00 -13.96
C TYR A 206 -1.18 -42.02 -15.02
N SER A 207 -1.44 -42.48 -16.26
CA SER A 207 -2.08 -41.64 -17.29
C SER A 207 -3.51 -41.24 -16.92
N SER A 208 -4.20 -42.05 -16.09
CA SER A 208 -5.52 -41.71 -15.56
C SER A 208 -5.45 -40.93 -14.25
N ALA A 209 -4.45 -41.18 -13.39
CA ALA A 209 -4.37 -40.58 -12.06
C ALA A 209 -3.80 -39.16 -12.08
N LEU A 210 -2.77 -38.90 -12.91
CA LEU A 210 -2.09 -37.61 -12.98
C LEU A 210 -3.00 -36.43 -13.36
N PRO A 211 -3.89 -36.54 -14.38
CA PRO A 211 -4.82 -35.45 -14.71
C PRO A 211 -5.67 -35.03 -13.52
N HIS A 212 -6.26 -35.99 -12.81
CA HIS A 212 -7.07 -35.74 -11.62
C HIS A 212 -6.25 -35.14 -10.48
N LEU A 213 -5.03 -35.64 -10.27
CA LEU A 213 -4.14 -35.16 -9.21
C LEU A 213 -3.69 -33.70 -9.47
N TYR A 214 -3.28 -33.38 -10.69
CA TYR A 214 -2.88 -32.02 -11.06
C TYR A 214 -4.05 -31.05 -10.99
N ARG A 215 -5.20 -31.41 -11.57
CA ARG A 215 -6.41 -30.59 -11.50
C ARG A 215 -6.75 -30.27 -10.05
N PHE A 216 -6.74 -31.28 -9.18
CA PHE A 216 -7.01 -31.09 -7.77
C PHE A 216 -5.99 -30.16 -7.08
N VAL A 217 -4.69 -30.39 -7.24
CA VAL A 217 -3.64 -29.55 -6.60
C VAL A 217 -3.72 -28.10 -7.11
N LEU A 218 -4.00 -27.90 -8.40
CA LEU A 218 -4.17 -26.57 -9.00
C LEU A 218 -5.43 -25.86 -8.50
N GLU A 219 -6.56 -26.56 -8.43
CA GLU A 219 -7.80 -26.03 -7.84
C GLU A 219 -7.59 -25.61 -6.37
N GLN A 220 -6.92 -26.44 -5.57
CA GLN A 220 -6.62 -26.11 -4.17
C GLN A 220 -5.66 -24.93 -4.05
N SER A 221 -4.63 -24.87 -4.90
CA SER A 221 -3.71 -23.73 -4.96
C SER A 221 -4.45 -22.42 -5.22
N ARG A 222 -5.44 -22.43 -6.13
CA ARG A 222 -6.29 -21.26 -6.43
C ARG A 222 -7.16 -20.83 -5.25
N GLU A 223 -7.72 -21.79 -4.53
CA GLU A 223 -8.56 -21.53 -3.35
C GLU A 223 -7.76 -20.88 -2.21
N PHE A 224 -6.56 -21.36 -1.92
CA PHE A 224 -5.74 -20.78 -0.84
C PHE A 224 -4.99 -19.52 -1.26
N ALA A 225 -4.65 -19.38 -2.54
CA ALA A 225 -4.09 -18.13 -3.07
C ALA A 225 -5.07 -16.96 -2.93
N LYS A 226 -6.38 -17.23 -2.71
CA LYS A 226 -7.36 -16.17 -2.41
C LYS A 226 -6.79 -15.25 -1.35
N GLU A 227 -6.21 -15.76 -0.26
CA GLU A 227 -5.68 -15.00 0.90
C GLU A 227 -4.65 -13.89 0.59
N ALA A 228 -4.12 -13.80 -0.64
CA ALA A 228 -3.23 -12.71 -1.04
C ALA A 228 -3.93 -11.34 -1.09
N LEU A 229 -3.19 -10.26 -0.86
CA LEU A 229 -3.73 -8.89 -0.75
C LEU A 229 -4.08 -8.24 -2.10
N ASN A 230 -3.55 -8.79 -3.20
CA ASN A 230 -3.84 -8.37 -4.56
C ASN A 230 -3.67 -9.53 -5.57
N ASP A 231 -4.16 -9.33 -6.80
CA ASP A 231 -4.18 -10.37 -7.86
C ASP A 231 -2.78 -10.79 -8.33
N HIS A 232 -1.81 -9.87 -8.31
CA HIS A 232 -0.44 -10.20 -8.67
C HIS A 232 0.17 -11.19 -7.66
N GLN A 233 0.05 -10.89 -6.37
CA GLN A 233 0.48 -11.78 -5.29
C GLN A 233 -0.29 -13.10 -5.30
N ARG A 234 -1.60 -13.08 -5.58
CA ARG A 234 -2.40 -14.29 -5.76
C ARG A 234 -1.81 -15.20 -6.83
N THR A 235 -1.46 -14.63 -7.98
CA THR A 235 -0.85 -15.36 -9.10
C THR A 235 0.52 -15.94 -8.72
N LEU A 236 1.36 -15.16 -8.05
CA LEU A 236 2.68 -15.62 -7.60
C LEU A 236 2.56 -16.75 -6.57
N ARG A 237 1.64 -16.63 -5.61
CA ARG A 237 1.46 -17.61 -4.54
C ARG A 237 1.03 -18.99 -5.06
N MET A 238 0.30 -19.05 -6.18
CA MET A 238 -0.04 -20.32 -6.83
C MET A 238 1.20 -21.14 -7.27
N ARG A 239 2.36 -20.50 -7.43
CA ARG A 239 3.64 -21.17 -7.76
C ARG A 239 4.21 -21.99 -6.61
N GLY A 240 3.84 -21.65 -5.37
CA GLY A 240 4.21 -22.37 -4.14
C GLY A 240 3.40 -23.65 -3.91
N ARG A 241 2.54 -24.06 -4.85
CA ARG A 241 1.83 -25.34 -4.77
C ARG A 241 2.81 -26.52 -4.61
N PRO A 242 2.40 -27.62 -3.96
CA PRO A 242 3.18 -28.84 -3.95
C PRO A 242 3.47 -29.36 -5.37
N LYS A 243 4.69 -29.84 -5.60
CA LYS A 243 5.10 -30.45 -6.87
C LYS A 243 4.82 -31.94 -6.86
N ILE A 244 4.45 -32.51 -8.01
CA ILE A 244 4.23 -33.95 -8.12
C ILE A 244 5.44 -34.61 -8.78
N LYS A 245 5.94 -35.69 -8.17
CA LYS A 245 7.01 -36.53 -8.72
C LYS A 245 6.47 -37.93 -8.96
N LEU A 246 6.65 -38.45 -10.17
CA LEU A 246 6.30 -39.82 -10.53
C LEU A 246 7.54 -40.73 -10.41
N ALA A 247 7.39 -41.86 -9.71
CA ALA A 247 8.32 -42.97 -9.67
C ALA A 247 7.65 -44.22 -10.26
N ARG A 248 8.38 -44.98 -11.08
CA ARG A 248 7.90 -46.21 -11.74
C ARG A 248 8.53 -47.48 -11.15
N THR A 249 9.59 -47.34 -10.37
CA THR A 249 10.27 -48.46 -9.72
C THR A 249 10.57 -48.15 -8.26
N TYR A 250 10.89 -49.20 -7.50
CA TYR A 250 11.28 -49.07 -6.09
C TYR A 250 12.49 -48.16 -5.90
N GLU A 251 13.49 -48.28 -6.77
CA GLU A 251 14.74 -47.50 -6.71
C GLU A 251 14.49 -46.04 -7.03
N GLU A 252 13.62 -45.74 -8.02
CA GLU A 252 13.20 -44.37 -8.31
C GLU A 252 12.47 -43.76 -7.09
N ALA A 253 11.57 -44.53 -6.45
CA ALA A 253 10.79 -44.08 -5.30
C ALA A 253 11.68 -43.79 -4.09
N VAL A 254 12.62 -44.68 -3.76
CA VAL A 254 13.61 -44.48 -2.68
C VAL A 254 14.49 -43.28 -2.95
N ARG A 255 15.02 -43.14 -4.17
CA ARG A 255 15.88 -42.00 -4.55
C ARG A 255 15.15 -40.66 -4.40
N ILE A 256 13.91 -40.57 -4.88
CA ILE A 256 13.11 -39.35 -4.75
C ILE A 256 12.78 -39.08 -3.27
N PHE A 257 12.38 -40.11 -2.51
CA PHE A 257 12.11 -39.96 -1.09
C PHE A 257 13.34 -39.47 -0.31
N ASP A 258 14.52 -40.05 -0.54
CA ASP A 258 15.72 -39.65 0.18
C ASP A 258 16.20 -38.25 -0.21
N GLN A 259 16.06 -37.86 -1.48
CA GLN A 259 16.38 -36.51 -1.94
C GLN A 259 15.47 -35.45 -1.29
N TYR A 260 14.17 -35.74 -1.14
CA TYR A 260 13.18 -34.77 -0.66
C TYR A 260 12.61 -35.12 0.72
N ARG A 261 13.34 -35.89 1.52
CA ARG A 261 12.87 -36.52 2.77
C ARG A 261 12.11 -35.57 3.70
N ASN A 262 12.63 -34.35 3.87
CA ASN A 262 12.04 -33.35 4.76
C ASN A 262 10.90 -32.54 4.12
N HIS A 263 10.60 -32.74 2.84
CA HIS A 263 9.63 -31.94 2.09
C HIS A 263 8.55 -32.80 1.42
N ILE A 264 8.35 -34.05 1.87
CA ILE A 264 7.25 -34.90 1.38
C ILE A 264 5.95 -34.53 2.08
N LEU A 265 4.97 -34.00 1.34
CA LEU A 265 3.62 -33.74 1.84
C LEU A 265 2.83 -35.04 2.01
N GLY A 266 3.02 -35.98 1.09
CA GLY A 266 2.33 -37.27 1.09
C GLY A 266 2.77 -38.19 -0.05
N ILE A 267 2.47 -39.48 0.11
CA ILE A 267 2.86 -40.54 -0.82
C ILE A 267 1.61 -41.29 -1.28
N ILE A 268 1.49 -41.49 -2.59
CA ILE A 268 0.49 -42.35 -3.23
C ILE A 268 1.28 -43.46 -3.90
N SER A 269 1.02 -44.71 -3.57
CA SER A 269 1.82 -45.84 -4.06
C SER A 269 0.95 -47.01 -4.43
N ASP A 270 1.20 -47.59 -5.60
CA ASP A 270 0.70 -48.93 -5.92
C ASP A 270 1.31 -49.96 -4.97
N MET A 271 0.62 -51.08 -4.76
CA MET A 271 1.09 -52.20 -3.97
C MET A 271 2.15 -53.01 -4.73
N SER A 272 1.97 -53.17 -6.05
CA SER A 272 2.74 -54.09 -6.89
C SER A 272 3.43 -53.36 -8.04
N PHE A 273 4.71 -53.08 -7.89
CA PHE A 273 5.53 -52.46 -8.94
C PHE A 273 6.94 -53.09 -9.03
N THR A 274 7.71 -52.68 -10.03
CA THR A 274 9.04 -53.22 -10.31
C THR A 274 10.05 -52.90 -9.22
N ASN A 275 10.77 -53.92 -8.76
CA ASN A 275 11.84 -53.89 -7.76
C ASN A 275 12.99 -54.78 -8.25
N ASP A 276 14.20 -54.24 -8.38
CA ASP A 276 15.37 -54.89 -9.00
C ASP A 276 15.07 -55.48 -10.39
N GLY A 277 14.27 -54.77 -11.19
CA GLY A 277 13.87 -55.20 -12.54
C GLY A 277 12.81 -56.31 -12.60
N MET A 278 12.34 -56.83 -11.45
CA MET A 278 11.27 -57.83 -11.37
C MET A 278 10.01 -57.25 -10.73
N LYS A 279 8.82 -57.70 -11.19
CA LYS A 279 7.56 -57.26 -10.60
C LYS A 279 7.38 -57.89 -9.21
N ASP A 280 7.35 -57.05 -8.18
CA ASP A 280 7.23 -57.46 -6.78
C ASP A 280 5.82 -57.10 -6.26
N PRO A 281 4.96 -58.10 -5.94
CA PRO A 281 3.59 -57.86 -5.50
C PRO A 281 3.46 -57.05 -4.21
N LEU A 282 4.52 -56.95 -3.42
CA LEU A 282 4.54 -56.25 -2.12
C LEU A 282 5.51 -55.06 -2.11
N ALA A 283 5.97 -54.58 -3.27
CA ALA A 283 6.93 -53.48 -3.38
C ALA A 283 6.45 -52.21 -2.65
N GLY A 284 5.16 -51.87 -2.79
CA GLY A 284 4.57 -50.69 -2.12
C GLY A 284 4.53 -50.82 -0.61
N PHE A 285 4.28 -52.03 -0.09
CA PHE A 285 4.36 -52.28 1.33
C PHE A 285 5.80 -52.16 1.86
N LYS A 286 6.77 -52.75 1.15
CA LYS A 286 8.20 -52.63 1.49
C LYS A 286 8.64 -51.16 1.51
N PHE A 287 8.24 -50.39 0.50
CA PHE A 287 8.55 -48.96 0.39
C PHE A 287 7.89 -48.16 1.51
N GLY A 288 6.61 -48.41 1.79
CA GLY A 288 5.91 -47.80 2.92
C GLY A 288 6.59 -48.09 4.26
N HIS A 289 7.13 -49.30 4.43
CA HIS A 289 7.89 -49.66 5.63
C HIS A 289 9.26 -48.96 5.69
N TYR A 290 9.94 -48.80 4.56
CA TYR A 290 11.16 -47.98 4.45
C TYR A 290 10.89 -46.53 4.88
N VAL A 291 9.81 -45.93 4.39
CA VAL A 291 9.38 -44.58 4.79
C VAL A 291 9.11 -44.50 6.29
N ARG A 292 8.38 -45.46 6.86
CA ARG A 292 8.07 -45.50 8.30
C ARG A 292 9.32 -45.63 9.18
N LYS A 293 10.35 -46.37 8.74
CA LYS A 293 11.63 -46.51 9.46
C LYS A 293 12.40 -45.19 9.59
N SER A 294 12.11 -44.18 8.77
CA SER A 294 12.73 -42.86 8.90
C SER A 294 12.28 -42.08 10.13
N GLY A 295 11.21 -42.51 10.81
CA GLY A 295 10.61 -41.79 11.94
C GLY A 295 9.66 -40.66 11.52
N LEU A 296 9.58 -40.35 10.21
CA LEU A 296 8.73 -39.28 9.72
C LEU A 296 7.26 -39.71 9.66
N VAL A 297 6.38 -38.87 10.21
CA VAL A 297 4.94 -39.03 10.08
C VAL A 297 4.51 -38.47 8.72
N ILE A 298 4.45 -39.34 7.70
CA ILE A 298 4.04 -38.99 6.33
C ILE A 298 2.76 -39.76 5.96
N PRO A 299 1.70 -39.11 5.45
CA PRO A 299 0.51 -39.81 5.01
C PRO A 299 0.81 -40.66 3.76
N ILE A 300 0.41 -41.93 3.80
CA ILE A 300 0.57 -42.88 2.69
C ILE A 300 -0.83 -43.33 2.25
N ILE A 301 -1.07 -43.28 0.94
CA ILE A 301 -2.23 -43.88 0.27
C ILE A 301 -1.71 -45.06 -0.54
N LEU A 302 -2.09 -46.27 -0.14
CA LEU A 302 -1.79 -47.50 -0.86
C LEU A 302 -2.94 -47.85 -1.80
N GLU A 303 -2.59 -48.11 -3.05
CA GLU A 303 -3.52 -48.48 -4.10
C GLU A 303 -3.26 -49.93 -4.50
N SER A 304 -4.30 -50.71 -4.74
CA SER A 304 -4.14 -52.08 -5.23
C SER A 304 -5.35 -52.53 -6.01
N SER A 305 -5.13 -53.38 -7.01
CA SER A 305 -6.20 -54.10 -7.71
C SER A 305 -6.76 -55.28 -6.88
N GLU A 306 -6.06 -55.69 -5.82
CA GLU A 306 -6.48 -56.77 -4.93
C GLU A 306 -6.94 -56.20 -3.58
N SER A 307 -8.25 -56.24 -3.31
CA SER A 307 -8.84 -55.67 -2.10
C SER A 307 -8.33 -56.34 -0.80
N SER A 308 -7.83 -57.58 -0.89
CA SER A 308 -7.17 -58.31 0.21
C SER A 308 -5.92 -57.60 0.73
N ASN A 309 -5.25 -56.78 -0.09
CA ASN A 309 -4.06 -56.03 0.31
C ASN A 309 -4.37 -54.88 1.30
N SER A 310 -5.64 -54.61 1.58
CA SER A 310 -6.06 -53.66 2.62
C SER A 310 -5.51 -53.99 4.02
N VAL A 311 -5.14 -55.26 4.28
CA VAL A 311 -4.50 -55.67 5.53
C VAL A 311 -3.13 -54.99 5.70
N TYR A 312 -2.33 -54.93 4.65
CA TYR A 312 -1.00 -54.30 4.67
C TYR A 312 -1.09 -52.78 4.86
N ALA A 313 -2.12 -52.15 4.31
CA ALA A 313 -2.37 -50.73 4.55
C ALA A 313 -2.69 -50.45 6.04
N LYS A 314 -3.46 -51.32 6.70
CA LYS A 314 -3.71 -51.20 8.16
C LYS A 314 -2.42 -51.32 8.97
N GLU A 315 -1.55 -52.25 8.60
CA GLU A 315 -0.26 -52.45 9.26
C GLU A 315 0.66 -51.22 9.14
N LEU A 316 0.69 -50.57 7.97
CA LEU A 316 1.45 -49.33 7.74
C LEU A 316 0.78 -48.06 8.29
N GLN A 317 -0.41 -48.18 8.87
CA GLN A 317 -1.29 -47.06 9.21
C GLN A 317 -1.52 -46.12 8.00
N ALA A 318 -1.69 -46.72 6.83
CA ALA A 318 -1.93 -46.06 5.55
C ALA A 318 -3.41 -46.13 5.16
N SER A 319 -3.85 -45.20 4.31
CA SER A 319 -5.13 -45.31 3.64
C SER A 319 -5.05 -46.32 2.49
N PHE A 320 -6.14 -47.04 2.22
CA PHE A 320 -6.23 -47.99 1.11
C PHE A 320 -7.27 -47.53 0.08
N ILE A 321 -6.98 -47.75 -1.20
CA ILE A 321 -7.90 -47.55 -2.34
C ILE A 321 -7.85 -48.79 -3.22
N ASP A 322 -9.04 -49.30 -3.56
CA ASP A 322 -9.19 -50.38 -4.54
C ASP A 322 -9.23 -49.79 -5.97
N LYS A 323 -8.27 -50.17 -6.81
CA LYS A 323 -8.16 -49.70 -8.20
C LYS A 323 -9.31 -50.17 -9.10
N ASN A 324 -9.99 -51.25 -8.73
CA ASN A 324 -11.17 -51.75 -9.45
C ASN A 324 -12.46 -51.05 -9.02
N SER A 325 -12.41 -50.15 -8.04
CA SER A 325 -13.56 -49.37 -7.62
C SER A 325 -14.05 -48.46 -8.75
N LYS A 326 -15.36 -48.45 -8.99
CA LYS A 326 -16.00 -47.51 -9.93
C LYS A 326 -15.88 -46.05 -9.47
N SER A 327 -15.58 -45.81 -8.19
CA SER A 327 -15.41 -44.48 -7.59
C SER A 327 -13.95 -44.08 -7.37
N TYR A 328 -12.99 -44.76 -8.02
CA TYR A 328 -11.55 -44.52 -7.81
C TYR A 328 -11.14 -43.02 -7.84
N PRO A 329 -11.51 -42.21 -8.86
CA PRO A 329 -11.13 -40.79 -8.89
C PRO A 329 -11.67 -40.00 -7.69
N GLN A 330 -12.92 -40.27 -7.28
CA GLN A 330 -13.55 -39.61 -6.14
C GLN A 330 -12.93 -40.05 -4.80
N ASP A 331 -12.61 -41.35 -4.67
CA ASP A 331 -11.97 -41.91 -3.49
C ASP A 331 -10.55 -41.36 -3.31
N LEU A 332 -9.77 -41.28 -4.40
CA LEU A 332 -8.45 -40.68 -4.40
C LEU A 332 -8.50 -39.21 -3.95
N LYS A 333 -9.38 -38.40 -4.57
CA LYS A 333 -9.60 -37.00 -4.19
C LYS A 333 -9.95 -36.88 -2.70
N LYS A 334 -10.87 -37.70 -2.20
CA LYS A 334 -11.31 -37.69 -0.80
C LYS A 334 -10.18 -38.04 0.17
N LYS A 335 -9.34 -39.02 -0.17
CA LYS A 335 -8.19 -39.43 0.66
C LYS A 335 -7.10 -38.37 0.68
N ILE A 336 -6.78 -37.77 -0.46
CA ILE A 336 -5.80 -36.68 -0.54
C ILE A 336 -6.29 -35.47 0.27
N MET A 337 -7.54 -35.05 0.10
CA MET A 337 -8.13 -33.97 0.91
C MET A 337 -7.98 -34.22 2.40
N ARG A 338 -8.34 -35.43 2.85
CA ARG A 338 -8.32 -35.75 4.28
C ARG A 338 -6.92 -35.81 4.88
N HIS A 339 -5.91 -36.23 4.12
CA HIS A 339 -4.62 -36.62 4.68
C HIS A 339 -3.45 -35.68 4.32
N PHE A 340 -3.49 -35.00 3.18
CA PHE A 340 -2.37 -34.17 2.70
C PHE A 340 -2.51 -32.70 3.12
N GLY A 341 -3.50 -32.35 3.94
CA GLY A 341 -3.71 -31.00 4.47
C GLY A 341 -4.46 -30.04 3.52
N PHE A 342 -5.04 -30.56 2.44
CA PHE A 342 -5.90 -29.78 1.52
C PHE A 342 -7.34 -29.65 2.06
N GLY A 343 -8.10 -28.69 1.54
CA GLY A 343 -9.43 -28.33 2.06
C GLY A 343 -9.40 -27.76 3.48
N ASP A 344 -10.56 -27.77 4.15
CA ASP A 344 -10.69 -27.31 5.53
C ASP A 344 -9.92 -28.23 6.50
N PHE A 345 -9.34 -27.63 7.54
CA PHE A 345 -8.71 -28.40 8.60
C PHE A 345 -9.74 -28.86 9.62
N VAL A 346 -9.92 -30.18 9.69
CA VAL A 346 -10.88 -30.83 10.58
C VAL A 346 -10.17 -31.24 11.87
N ILE A 347 -10.60 -30.67 12.98
CA ILE A 347 -10.15 -31.04 14.32
C ILE A 347 -10.98 -32.23 14.79
N LEU A 348 -10.31 -33.31 15.14
CA LEU A 348 -10.94 -34.58 15.51
C LEU A 348 -10.75 -34.87 16.99
N ASN A 349 -11.75 -35.51 17.59
CA ASN A 349 -11.57 -36.16 18.87
C ASN A 349 -10.68 -37.40 18.67
N PRO A 350 -9.54 -37.54 19.39
CA PRO A 350 -8.63 -38.65 19.18
C PRO A 350 -9.23 -40.01 19.51
N GLN A 351 -10.18 -40.07 20.45
CA GLN A 351 -10.82 -41.28 20.95
C GLN A 351 -12.01 -41.69 20.06
N THR A 352 -12.96 -40.80 19.80
CA THR A 352 -14.19 -41.10 19.05
C THR A 352 -14.03 -40.97 17.54
N LYS A 353 -12.99 -40.26 17.07
CA LYS A 353 -12.77 -39.86 15.66
C LYS A 353 -13.87 -38.96 15.08
N GLU A 354 -14.72 -38.40 15.91
CA GLU A 354 -15.75 -37.43 15.50
C GLU A 354 -15.14 -36.04 15.27
N GLU A 355 -15.78 -35.27 14.39
CA GLU A 355 -15.43 -33.88 14.10
C GLU A 355 -15.86 -32.99 15.26
N ILE A 356 -14.90 -32.30 15.88
CA ILE A 356 -15.15 -31.30 16.93
C ILE A 356 -15.45 -29.96 16.27
N MET A 357 -14.59 -29.57 15.32
CA MET A 357 -14.73 -28.33 14.58
C MET A 357 -13.94 -28.35 13.28
N ARG A 358 -14.26 -27.36 12.45
CA ARG A 358 -13.70 -27.16 11.11
C ARG A 358 -13.12 -25.77 10.99
N ILE A 359 -11.94 -25.71 10.40
CA ILE A 359 -11.13 -24.51 10.26
C ILE A 359 -10.92 -24.26 8.76
N LYS A 360 -11.55 -23.21 8.23
CA LYS A 360 -11.54 -22.93 6.78
C LYS A 360 -10.28 -22.19 6.33
N ASP A 361 -9.89 -21.17 7.10
CA ASP A 361 -8.81 -20.24 6.78
C ASP A 361 -8.01 -19.84 8.03
N LEU A 362 -6.99 -18.99 7.84
CA LEU A 362 -6.17 -18.46 8.94
C LEU A 362 -6.96 -17.66 9.98
N LYS A 363 -8.02 -16.94 9.57
CA LYS A 363 -8.81 -16.08 10.47
C LYS A 363 -9.64 -16.96 11.39
N ASP A 364 -10.23 -18.00 10.81
CA ASP A 364 -10.97 -19.02 11.53
C ASP A 364 -10.06 -19.79 12.49
N LEU A 365 -8.85 -20.15 12.06
CA LEU A 365 -7.84 -20.79 12.91
C LEU A 365 -7.46 -19.89 14.09
N GLN A 366 -7.15 -18.61 13.82
CA GLN A 366 -6.75 -17.65 14.83
C GLN A 366 -7.83 -17.46 15.92
N LYS A 367 -9.11 -17.47 15.53
CA LYS A 367 -10.23 -17.33 16.48
C LYS A 367 -10.47 -18.61 17.29
N LYS A 368 -10.41 -19.77 16.64
CA LYS A 368 -10.79 -21.06 17.23
C LYS A 368 -9.65 -21.79 17.94
N ILE A 369 -8.40 -21.38 17.78
CA ILE A 369 -7.23 -22.10 18.33
C ILE A 369 -7.35 -22.33 19.84
N PHE A 370 -7.89 -21.35 20.57
CA PHE A 370 -8.07 -21.43 22.02
C PHE A 370 -9.22 -22.35 22.45
N ASP A 371 -10.14 -22.68 21.54
CA ASP A 371 -11.28 -23.57 21.79
C ASP A 371 -10.94 -25.06 21.55
N ILE A 372 -9.77 -25.36 20.99
CA ILE A 372 -9.36 -26.74 20.68
C ILE A 372 -9.01 -27.47 21.99
N PRO A 373 -9.62 -28.63 22.31
CA PRO A 373 -9.28 -29.39 23.52
C PRO A 373 -7.84 -29.93 23.52
N ASP A 374 -7.22 -30.03 24.70
CA ASP A 374 -5.82 -30.48 24.87
C ASP A 374 -5.53 -31.82 24.19
N GLU A 375 -6.36 -32.83 24.40
CA GLU A 375 -6.17 -34.17 23.82
C GLU A 375 -6.17 -34.13 22.28
N SER A 376 -7.02 -33.29 21.69
CA SER A 376 -7.07 -33.07 20.25
C SER A 376 -5.83 -32.30 19.78
N LEU A 377 -5.42 -31.25 20.49
CA LEU A 377 -4.25 -30.45 20.12
C LEU A 377 -2.98 -31.32 20.07
N ILE A 378 -2.76 -32.14 21.11
CA ILE A 378 -1.67 -33.14 21.18
C ILE A 378 -1.74 -34.11 19.99
N TYR A 379 -2.93 -34.64 19.70
CA TYR A 379 -3.14 -35.57 18.59
C TYR A 379 -2.76 -34.96 17.23
N HIS A 380 -3.12 -33.69 17.01
CA HIS A 380 -2.87 -32.98 15.76
C HIS A 380 -1.42 -32.49 15.62
N LEU A 381 -0.80 -32.01 16.69
CA LEU A 381 0.60 -31.59 16.68
C LEU A 381 1.57 -32.78 16.53
N SER A 382 1.36 -33.87 17.27
CA SER A 382 2.21 -35.08 17.20
C SER A 382 2.19 -35.75 15.83
N ARG A 383 1.18 -35.42 15.01
CA ARG A 383 1.01 -35.92 13.65
C ARG A 383 1.29 -34.86 12.60
N ASN A 384 1.91 -33.72 12.93
CA ASN A 384 2.25 -32.66 11.98
C ASN A 384 1.05 -32.17 11.16
N HIS A 385 -0.17 -32.20 11.71
CA HIS A 385 -1.36 -31.78 10.98
C HIS A 385 -1.37 -30.26 10.73
N PHE A 386 -0.94 -29.46 11.72
CA PHE A 386 -0.85 -27.99 11.59
C PHE A 386 0.21 -27.58 10.56
N SER A 387 1.43 -28.12 10.65
CA SER A 387 2.49 -27.80 9.68
C SER A 387 2.09 -28.21 8.26
N ARG A 388 1.48 -29.39 8.04
CA ARG A 388 0.95 -29.78 6.73
C ARG A 388 -0.16 -28.86 6.22
N PHE A 389 -1.06 -28.42 7.10
CA PHE A 389 -2.11 -27.45 6.75
C PHE A 389 -1.53 -26.12 6.26
N PHE A 390 -0.43 -25.67 6.85
CA PHE A 390 0.29 -24.47 6.41
C PHE A 390 1.07 -24.70 5.11
N TYR A 391 1.78 -25.82 4.97
CA TYR A 391 2.50 -26.15 3.75
C TYR A 391 1.59 -26.29 2.52
N SER A 392 0.41 -26.91 2.67
CA SER A 392 -0.55 -27.06 1.57
C SER A 392 -1.07 -25.71 1.05
N ARG A 393 -0.96 -24.64 1.84
CA ARG A 393 -1.34 -23.25 1.54
C ARG A 393 -0.15 -22.35 1.20
N ALA A 394 1.02 -22.95 1.01
CA ALA A 394 2.29 -22.26 0.76
C ALA A 394 2.67 -21.25 1.86
N MET A 395 2.37 -21.55 3.12
CA MET A 395 2.77 -20.75 4.29
C MET A 395 4.02 -21.35 4.93
N PHE A 396 5.15 -21.24 4.23
CA PHE A 396 6.38 -21.92 4.63
C PHE A 396 6.95 -21.46 5.99
N PRO A 397 7.03 -20.15 6.31
CA PRO A 397 7.63 -19.72 7.57
C PRO A 397 6.95 -20.28 8.83
N PRO A 398 5.62 -20.16 9.03
CA PRO A 398 4.98 -20.75 10.20
C PRO A 398 4.98 -22.29 10.15
N ALA A 399 4.99 -22.91 8.96
CA ALA A 399 5.06 -24.37 8.82
C ALA A 399 6.41 -24.94 9.28
N GLU A 400 7.52 -24.31 8.90
CA GLU A 400 8.88 -24.73 9.29
C GLU A 400 9.10 -24.62 10.79
N VAL A 401 8.61 -23.55 11.43
CA VAL A 401 8.71 -23.42 12.89
C VAL A 401 7.96 -24.56 13.58
N LEU A 402 6.68 -24.77 13.24
CA LEU A 402 5.86 -25.79 13.90
C LEU A 402 6.31 -27.22 13.64
N LYS A 403 6.95 -27.50 12.50
CA LYS A 403 7.46 -28.83 12.18
C LYS A 403 8.67 -29.22 13.03
N ASN A 404 9.46 -28.24 13.48
CA ASN A 404 10.68 -28.48 14.25
C ASN A 404 10.47 -28.48 15.77
N VAL A 405 9.25 -28.20 16.24
CA VAL A 405 8.89 -28.24 17.66
C VAL A 405 8.15 -29.54 17.94
N ASP A 406 8.70 -30.39 18.81
CA ASP A 406 8.01 -31.60 19.25
C ASP A 406 6.90 -31.24 20.25
N VAL A 407 5.86 -32.08 20.33
CA VAL A 407 4.80 -31.89 21.31
C VAL A 407 5.33 -31.98 22.75
N SER A 408 6.40 -32.73 22.98
CA SER A 408 7.04 -32.81 24.29
C SER A 408 7.83 -31.57 24.68
N ASP A 409 8.12 -30.67 23.73
CA ASP A 409 8.89 -29.45 24.00
C ASP A 409 8.02 -28.35 24.66
N TYR A 410 6.70 -28.47 24.56
CA TYR A 410 5.76 -27.56 25.22
C TYR A 410 5.66 -27.85 26.71
N LYS A 411 5.66 -26.79 27.52
CA LYS A 411 5.38 -26.86 28.95
C LYS A 411 3.94 -27.31 29.22
N ASP A 412 3.00 -26.77 28.46
CA ASP A 412 1.57 -27.08 28.48
C ASP A 412 0.93 -26.76 27.12
N MET A 413 -0.34 -27.13 26.96
CA MET A 413 -1.05 -26.89 25.69
C MET A 413 -1.45 -25.42 25.49
N ASP A 414 -1.42 -24.59 26.52
CA ASP A 414 -1.64 -23.15 26.38
C ASP A 414 -0.45 -22.46 25.71
N GLU A 415 0.78 -22.88 26.02
CA GLU A 415 1.98 -22.45 25.30
C GLU A 415 1.91 -22.82 23.81
N ALA A 416 1.40 -24.02 23.49
CA ALA A 416 1.21 -24.45 22.10
C ALA A 416 0.15 -23.59 21.36
N ARG A 417 -0.99 -23.29 22.00
CA ARG A 417 -2.02 -22.40 21.43
C ARG A 417 -1.46 -21.01 21.18
N GLN A 418 -0.75 -20.46 22.16
CA GLN A 418 -0.16 -19.14 22.09
C GLN A 418 0.90 -19.06 20.99
N LEU A 419 1.79 -20.05 20.88
CA LEU A 419 2.75 -20.14 19.78
C LEU A 419 2.05 -20.13 18.42
N ILE A 420 1.04 -20.99 18.22
CA ILE A 420 0.33 -21.06 16.93
C ILE A 420 -0.36 -19.72 16.62
N PHE A 421 -1.00 -19.10 17.61
CA PHE A 421 -1.63 -17.79 17.48
C PHE A 421 -0.62 -16.72 17.08
N ASP A 422 0.51 -16.64 17.79
CA ASP A 422 1.54 -15.63 17.55
C ASP A 422 2.24 -15.81 16.20
N LEU A 423 2.48 -17.06 15.76
CA LEU A 423 2.99 -17.36 14.42
C LEU A 423 2.03 -16.85 13.34
N ILE A 424 0.72 -17.01 13.52
CA ILE A 424 -0.30 -16.50 12.59
C ILE A 424 -0.29 -14.97 12.58
N VAL A 425 -0.24 -14.32 13.75
CA VAL A 425 -0.19 -12.86 13.87
C VAL A 425 1.06 -12.30 13.22
N GLN A 426 2.25 -12.83 13.52
CA GLN A 426 3.50 -12.39 12.92
C GLN A 426 3.52 -12.61 11.40
N TYR A 427 3.02 -13.75 10.92
CA TYR A 427 2.94 -14.04 9.49
C TYR A 427 2.02 -13.03 8.77
N ARG A 428 0.87 -12.70 9.36
CA ARG A 428 -0.05 -11.69 8.83
C ARG A 428 0.55 -10.29 8.86
N ARG A 429 1.19 -9.88 9.95
CA ARG A 429 1.88 -8.59 10.05
C ARG A 429 2.96 -8.45 8.97
N MET A 430 3.77 -9.50 8.77
CA MET A 430 4.77 -9.55 7.71
C MET A 430 4.11 -9.42 6.32
N LYS A 431 3.05 -10.17 6.02
CA LYS A 431 2.40 -10.13 4.70
C LYS A 431 1.63 -8.84 4.43
N ASN A 432 1.08 -8.21 5.47
CA ASN A 432 0.39 -6.91 5.41
C ASN A 432 1.38 -5.72 5.46
N SER A 433 2.69 -5.98 5.42
CA SER A 433 3.72 -4.94 5.38
C SER A 433 4.00 -4.50 3.93
N GLY A 434 4.04 -3.20 3.69
CA GLY A 434 4.48 -2.60 2.42
C GLY A 434 3.55 -2.73 1.20
N VAL A 435 2.44 -3.45 1.27
CA VAL A 435 1.48 -3.61 0.16
C VAL A 435 0.16 -2.96 0.51
N VAL A 436 -0.31 -2.05 -0.35
CA VAL A 436 -1.67 -1.51 -0.25
C VAL A 436 -2.64 -2.66 -0.47
N ALA A 437 -3.29 -3.10 0.62
CA ALA A 437 -4.28 -4.15 0.56
C ALA A 437 -5.52 -3.65 -0.19
N VAL A 438 -6.01 -4.44 -1.17
CA VAL A 438 -7.39 -4.28 -1.63
C VAL A 438 -8.29 -4.61 -0.44
N TYR A 439 -9.16 -3.68 -0.08
CA TYR A 439 -10.17 -3.87 0.94
C TYR A 439 -11.03 -5.05 0.52
N GLN A 440 -11.11 -6.05 1.39
CA GLN A 440 -12.02 -7.16 1.24
C GLN A 440 -12.77 -7.29 2.55
N LYS A 441 -14.10 -7.24 2.47
CA LYS A 441 -15.06 -7.39 3.57
C LYS A 441 -14.68 -8.46 4.60
N GLU A 442 -14.08 -9.56 4.14
CA GLU A 442 -13.72 -10.70 4.98
C GLU A 442 -12.32 -10.61 5.63
N ARG A 443 -11.43 -9.74 5.11
CA ARG A 443 -9.99 -9.70 5.44
C ARG A 443 -9.48 -8.42 6.04
N PHE A 444 -10.24 -7.33 6.00
CA PHE A 444 -9.88 -6.13 6.73
C PHE A 444 -9.94 -6.45 8.24
N ASP A 445 -8.76 -6.59 8.85
CA ASP A 445 -8.58 -6.92 10.26
C ASP A 445 -8.06 -5.71 11.04
N GLU A 446 -8.00 -5.84 12.37
CA GLU A 446 -7.50 -4.79 13.27
C GLU A 446 -6.04 -4.37 13.02
N TYR A 447 -5.29 -5.08 12.15
CA TYR A 447 -3.84 -4.92 11.98
C TYR A 447 -3.44 -4.22 10.67
N SER A 448 -4.39 -3.89 9.78
CA SER A 448 -4.11 -3.08 8.59
C SER A 448 -4.54 -1.62 8.77
N ASN A 449 -3.58 -0.70 8.86
CA ASN A 449 -3.86 0.73 8.98
C ASN A 449 -4.23 1.40 7.64
N PHE A 450 -4.05 0.73 6.50
CA PHE A 450 -4.33 1.28 5.18
C PHE A 450 -4.95 0.23 4.24
N ALA A 451 -6.07 0.55 3.59
CA ALA A 451 -6.68 -0.28 2.54
C ALA A 451 -7.33 0.57 1.44
N ARG A 452 -7.72 -0.06 0.33
CA ARG A 452 -8.40 0.61 -0.79
C ARG A 452 -9.69 -0.09 -1.23
N ILE A 453 -10.73 0.66 -1.55
CA ILE A 453 -11.97 0.17 -2.19
C ILE A 453 -11.91 0.59 -3.66
N GLY A 454 -12.12 -0.35 -4.58
CA GLY A 454 -11.95 -0.13 -6.03
C GLY A 454 -10.55 -0.42 -6.55
N ASN A 455 -10.42 -0.44 -7.88
CA ASN A 455 -9.21 -0.83 -8.61
C ASN A 455 -8.50 0.35 -9.29
N GLY A 456 -9.13 1.53 -9.32
CA GLY A 456 -8.59 2.75 -9.92
C GLY A 456 -7.41 3.35 -9.14
N SER A 457 -7.15 4.63 -9.40
CA SER A 457 -6.08 5.38 -8.72
C SER A 457 -6.49 5.74 -7.29
N LEU A 458 -5.51 5.80 -6.38
CA LEU A 458 -5.70 6.26 -4.99
C LEU A 458 -5.77 7.80 -4.87
N GLY A 459 -5.52 8.52 -5.97
CA GLY A 459 -5.26 9.97 -5.94
C GLY A 459 -3.96 10.33 -5.23
N GLY A 460 -3.67 11.63 -5.14
CA GLY A 460 -2.50 12.23 -4.52
C GLY A 460 -2.31 11.87 -3.05
N LYS A 461 -3.26 12.33 -2.23
CA LYS A 461 -3.24 12.12 -0.78
C LYS A 461 -3.20 10.63 -0.43
N GLY A 462 -4.01 9.82 -1.12
CA GLY A 462 -4.05 8.38 -0.93
C GLY A 462 -2.71 7.71 -1.23
N ARG A 463 -1.99 8.12 -2.29
CA ARG A 463 -0.62 7.65 -2.57
C ARG A 463 0.37 8.12 -1.52
N GLY A 464 0.31 9.38 -1.09
CA GLY A 464 1.16 9.92 -0.03
C GLY A 464 1.00 9.16 1.30
N LEU A 465 -0.26 8.87 1.67
CA LEU A 465 -0.62 8.07 2.85
C LEU A 465 -0.13 6.62 2.76
N ALA A 466 -0.28 5.98 1.60
CA ALA A 466 0.27 4.65 1.37
C ALA A 466 1.80 4.65 1.50
N PHE A 467 2.46 5.71 1.00
CA PHE A 467 3.90 5.88 1.08
C PHE A 467 4.40 6.05 2.52
N ILE A 468 3.80 6.94 3.33
CA ILE A 468 4.18 7.06 4.76
C ILE A 468 3.93 5.75 5.52
N GLY A 469 2.84 5.05 5.21
CA GLY A 469 2.53 3.77 5.83
C GLY A 469 3.59 2.71 5.55
N ALA A 470 4.16 2.72 4.34
CA ALA A 470 5.30 1.89 3.98
C ALA A 470 6.62 2.37 4.62
N MET A 471 6.82 3.70 4.71
CA MET A 471 8.00 4.33 5.30
C MET A 471 8.10 4.04 6.79
N VAL A 472 7.08 4.34 7.60
CA VAL A 472 7.06 4.08 9.06
C VAL A 472 7.34 2.60 9.35
N LYS A 473 6.83 1.68 8.52
CA LYS A 473 7.09 0.24 8.66
C LYS A 473 8.53 -0.17 8.34
N ARG A 474 9.23 0.57 7.46
CA ARG A 474 10.63 0.29 7.07
C ARG A 474 11.62 0.75 8.13
N TYR A 475 11.27 1.76 8.91
CA TYR A 475 12.10 2.37 9.96
C TYR A 475 11.47 2.13 11.36
N PRO A 476 11.46 0.87 11.87
CA PRO A 476 10.87 0.55 13.18
C PRO A 476 11.52 1.27 14.36
N GLU A 477 12.74 1.79 14.20
CA GLU A 477 13.45 2.63 15.17
C GLU A 477 12.75 3.96 15.49
N LEU A 478 11.80 4.39 14.65
CA LEU A 478 10.96 5.56 14.93
C LEU A 478 10.00 5.28 16.11
N ASP A 479 9.68 4.02 16.39
CA ASP A 479 8.77 3.61 17.45
C ASP A 479 9.51 3.49 18.80
N ARG A 480 9.05 4.22 19.83
CA ARG A 480 9.67 4.27 21.17
C ARG A 480 8.68 3.84 22.25
N GLU A 481 9.19 3.32 23.37
CA GLU A 481 8.37 2.72 24.44
C GLU A 481 7.26 3.64 24.99
N ASN A 482 7.52 4.95 25.08
CA ASN A 482 6.57 5.96 25.55
C ASN A 482 6.06 6.91 24.43
N PHE A 483 6.51 6.72 23.19
CA PHE A 483 6.17 7.59 22.06
C PHE A 483 6.10 6.82 20.75
N SER A 484 4.91 6.36 20.40
CA SER A 484 4.73 5.50 19.23
C SER A 484 4.47 6.30 17.95
N VAL A 485 5.10 5.93 16.83
CA VAL A 485 4.92 6.59 15.52
C VAL A 485 4.08 5.71 14.59
N THR A 486 2.95 6.22 14.12
CA THR A 486 2.02 5.44 13.28
C THR A 486 1.22 6.32 12.31
N ILE A 487 0.34 5.70 11.54
CA ILE A 487 -0.67 6.38 10.71
C ILE A 487 -2.08 6.02 11.22
N PRO A 488 -3.06 6.92 11.14
CA PRO A 488 -4.44 6.60 11.48
C PRO A 488 -5.01 5.53 10.53
N LYS A 489 -6.01 4.78 11.00
CA LYS A 489 -6.73 3.84 10.13
C LYS A 489 -7.33 4.59 8.95
N THR A 490 -6.99 4.13 7.75
CA THR A 490 -7.33 4.82 6.52
C THR A 490 -7.84 3.84 5.46
N VAL A 491 -8.93 4.19 4.80
CA VAL A 491 -9.45 3.49 3.62
C VAL A 491 -9.58 4.50 2.48
N VAL A 492 -9.07 4.15 1.30
CA VAL A 492 -9.16 5.00 0.11
C VAL A 492 -10.16 4.43 -0.87
N ILE A 493 -11.20 5.18 -1.19
CA ILE A 493 -12.12 4.89 -2.30
C ILE A 493 -11.45 5.40 -3.58
N CYS A 494 -11.14 4.49 -4.50
CA CYS A 494 -10.41 4.76 -5.72
C CYS A 494 -11.24 5.56 -6.74
N THR A 495 -10.55 6.15 -7.72
CA THR A 495 -11.15 7.02 -8.75
C THR A 495 -12.16 6.32 -9.67
N ASP A 496 -12.11 5.00 -9.82
CA ASP A 496 -13.09 4.24 -10.62
C ASP A 496 -14.50 4.32 -10.02
N VAL A 497 -14.60 4.37 -8.68
CA VAL A 497 -15.89 4.56 -7.99
C VAL A 497 -16.48 5.95 -8.27
N PHE A 498 -15.64 6.96 -8.46
CA PHE A 498 -16.09 8.30 -8.87
C PHE A 498 -16.63 8.29 -10.30
N ASP A 499 -15.95 7.63 -11.24
CA ASP A 499 -16.42 7.49 -12.61
C ASP A 499 -17.80 6.80 -12.64
N ASP A 500 -17.93 5.65 -11.97
CA ASP A 500 -19.18 4.91 -11.87
C ASP A 500 -20.30 5.74 -11.23
N PHE A 501 -19.99 6.52 -10.19
CA PHE A 501 -20.96 7.41 -9.53
C PHE A 501 -21.43 8.53 -10.47
N MET A 502 -20.52 9.18 -11.19
CA MET A 502 -20.86 10.27 -12.10
C MET A 502 -21.69 9.78 -13.29
N GLU A 503 -21.34 8.63 -13.87
CA GLU A 503 -22.05 8.04 -15.02
C GLU A 503 -23.42 7.49 -14.64
N SER A 504 -23.52 6.72 -13.54
CA SER A 504 -24.78 6.09 -13.12
C SER A 504 -25.87 7.09 -12.71
N ASN A 505 -25.47 8.31 -12.32
CA ASN A 505 -26.37 9.37 -11.89
C ASN A 505 -26.53 10.52 -12.90
N ASP A 506 -25.87 10.45 -14.07
CA ASP A 506 -25.89 11.49 -15.12
C ASP A 506 -25.59 12.91 -14.59
N LEU A 507 -24.50 13.03 -13.81
CA LEU A 507 -24.18 14.27 -13.09
C LEU A 507 -23.35 15.28 -13.90
N TYR A 508 -22.67 14.85 -14.97
CA TYR A 508 -21.80 15.72 -15.77
C TYR A 508 -22.50 16.98 -16.33
N PRO A 509 -23.73 16.91 -16.87
CA PRO A 509 -24.41 18.10 -17.41
C PRO A 509 -24.62 19.21 -16.36
N ILE A 510 -24.92 18.82 -15.12
CA ILE A 510 -25.13 19.75 -14.00
C ILE A 510 -23.78 20.22 -13.45
N ALA A 511 -22.83 19.30 -13.29
CA ALA A 511 -21.51 19.57 -12.76
C ALA A 511 -20.71 20.57 -13.62
N LEU A 512 -20.84 20.51 -14.95
CA LEU A 512 -20.12 21.39 -15.89
C LEU A 512 -20.80 22.74 -16.13
N HIS A 513 -22.04 22.94 -15.66
CA HIS A 513 -22.75 24.21 -15.81
C HIS A 513 -22.23 25.27 -14.80
N GLU A 514 -22.44 26.56 -15.08
CA GLU A 514 -22.12 27.67 -14.16
C GLU A 514 -23.21 27.89 -13.10
N ASP A 515 -23.75 26.80 -12.53
CA ASP A 515 -24.74 26.87 -11.46
C ASP A 515 -24.08 27.17 -10.10
N ASN A 516 -24.89 27.67 -9.16
CA ASN A 516 -24.44 27.93 -7.78
C ASN A 516 -24.00 26.62 -7.09
N ASP A 517 -22.89 26.68 -6.34
CA ASP A 517 -22.31 25.57 -5.56
C ASP A 517 -23.35 24.85 -4.67
N GLU A 518 -24.33 25.56 -4.09
CA GLU A 518 -25.42 24.96 -3.31
C GLU A 518 -26.35 24.08 -4.17
N VAL A 519 -26.60 24.47 -5.42
CA VAL A 519 -27.43 23.69 -6.35
C VAL A 519 -26.69 22.41 -6.75
N ILE A 520 -25.39 22.52 -7.06
CA ILE A 520 -24.53 21.38 -7.37
C ILE A 520 -24.52 20.40 -6.19
N LEU A 521 -24.27 20.88 -4.97
CA LEU A 521 -24.27 20.05 -3.76
C LEU A 521 -25.59 19.29 -3.59
N ASN A 522 -26.73 19.97 -3.73
CA ASN A 522 -28.04 19.35 -3.59
C ASN A 522 -28.31 18.24 -4.62
N HIS A 523 -27.85 18.39 -5.86
CA HIS A 523 -27.95 17.34 -6.87
C HIS A 523 -27.08 16.12 -6.52
N PHE A 524 -25.85 16.36 -6.07
CA PHE A 524 -24.95 15.29 -5.65
C PHE A 524 -25.47 14.54 -4.42
N LEU A 525 -26.05 15.23 -3.43
CA LEU A 525 -26.62 14.59 -2.23
C LEU A 525 -27.80 13.66 -2.57
N ARG A 526 -28.59 13.98 -3.60
CA ARG A 526 -29.71 13.15 -4.09
C ARG A 526 -29.26 11.94 -4.90
N ALA A 527 -28.04 11.94 -5.41
CA ALA A 527 -27.48 10.84 -6.19
C ALA A 527 -27.24 9.59 -5.32
N SER A 528 -27.22 8.42 -5.96
CA SER A 528 -27.01 7.13 -5.29
C SER A 528 -25.57 6.65 -5.47
N LEU A 529 -24.95 6.20 -4.37
CA LEU A 529 -23.64 5.54 -4.43
C LEU A 529 -23.78 4.10 -4.95
N PRO A 530 -22.73 3.55 -5.59
CA PRO A 530 -22.73 2.15 -6.04
C PRO A 530 -23.02 1.16 -4.90
N THR A 531 -23.82 0.13 -5.17
CA THR A 531 -24.26 -0.86 -4.16
C THR A 531 -23.07 -1.59 -3.50
N GLU A 532 -22.05 -1.94 -4.27
CA GLU A 532 -20.85 -2.61 -3.75
C GLU A 532 -20.10 -1.75 -2.72
N LEU A 533 -20.02 -0.42 -2.96
CA LEU A 533 -19.42 0.52 -2.02
C LEU A 533 -20.19 0.55 -0.69
N ILE A 534 -21.52 0.54 -0.73
CA ILE A 534 -22.37 0.56 0.47
C ILE A 534 -22.09 -0.66 1.35
N GLU A 535 -21.95 -1.84 0.75
CA GLU A 535 -21.62 -3.07 1.48
C GLU A 535 -20.23 -3.02 2.14
N ASP A 536 -19.25 -2.46 1.43
CA ASP A 536 -17.89 -2.31 1.94
C ASP A 536 -17.81 -1.32 3.11
N LEU A 537 -18.51 -0.18 3.00
CA LEU A 537 -18.64 0.81 4.07
C LEU A 537 -19.27 0.23 5.33
N MET A 538 -20.34 -0.56 5.18
CA MET A 538 -20.99 -1.24 6.31
C MET A 538 -20.03 -2.15 7.09
N ALA A 539 -19.14 -2.86 6.39
CA ALA A 539 -18.11 -3.67 7.04
C ALA A 539 -16.97 -2.83 7.63
N PHE A 540 -16.68 -1.67 7.04
CA PHE A 540 -15.64 -0.76 7.53
C PHE A 540 -16.01 -0.16 8.90
N PHE A 541 -17.30 0.14 9.10
CA PHE A 541 -17.81 0.66 10.37
C PHE A 541 -17.70 -0.33 11.54
N ASP A 542 -17.48 -1.63 11.30
CA ASP A 542 -17.21 -2.61 12.36
C ASP A 542 -15.78 -2.50 12.93
N VAL A 543 -14.86 -1.88 12.19
CA VAL A 543 -13.43 -1.82 12.55
C VAL A 543 -13.00 -0.45 13.08
N VAL A 544 -13.69 0.63 12.68
CA VAL A 544 -13.41 1.99 13.12
C VAL A 544 -14.24 2.37 14.35
N LYS A 545 -13.55 2.84 15.39
CA LYS A 545 -14.15 3.19 16.68
C LYS A 545 -14.24 4.69 16.93
N GLY A 546 -13.47 5.52 16.21
CA GLY A 546 -13.50 6.98 16.31
C GLY A 546 -14.29 7.68 15.19
N PRO A 547 -14.35 9.03 15.24
CA PRO A 547 -14.85 9.87 14.16
C PRO A 547 -14.04 9.71 12.86
N LEU A 548 -14.63 10.05 11.72
CA LEU A 548 -14.01 9.91 10.40
C LEU A 548 -13.83 11.26 9.70
N ALA A 549 -12.69 11.49 9.08
CA ALA A 549 -12.47 12.53 8.10
C ALA A 549 -12.64 11.95 6.70
N VAL A 550 -13.52 12.56 5.91
CA VAL A 550 -13.75 12.28 4.49
C VAL A 550 -13.02 13.35 3.68
N ARG A 551 -11.85 12.99 3.15
CA ARG A 551 -10.92 13.92 2.50
C ARG A 551 -10.89 13.68 0.99
N SER A 552 -10.79 14.76 0.23
CA SER A 552 -10.48 14.71 -1.20
C SER A 552 -9.09 14.12 -1.46
N SER A 553 -8.93 13.36 -2.53
CA SER A 553 -7.65 12.89 -3.05
C SER A 553 -7.70 12.93 -4.57
N SER A 554 -7.47 14.12 -5.11
CA SER A 554 -7.47 14.37 -6.56
C SER A 554 -6.27 13.67 -7.24
N LEU A 555 -6.32 13.42 -8.55
CA LEU A 555 -5.17 12.82 -9.26
C LEU A 555 -3.93 13.73 -9.26
N LEU A 556 -4.17 15.03 -9.41
CA LEU A 556 -3.18 16.10 -9.51
C LEU A 556 -2.74 16.64 -8.15
N GLU A 557 -3.58 16.49 -7.12
CA GLU A 557 -3.23 16.74 -5.73
C GLU A 557 -1.97 15.95 -5.34
N ASP A 558 -1.07 16.57 -4.56
CA ASP A 558 0.24 16.02 -4.18
C ASP A 558 1.07 15.44 -5.36
N SER A 559 0.82 15.86 -6.60
CA SER A 559 1.58 15.41 -7.77
C SER A 559 2.99 15.99 -7.77
N HIS A 560 3.94 15.28 -8.40
CA HIS A 560 5.36 15.65 -8.35
C HIS A 560 5.71 16.97 -9.04
N TYR A 561 4.87 17.48 -9.94
CA TYR A 561 5.18 18.66 -10.75
C TYR A 561 4.21 19.83 -10.51
N GLN A 562 3.03 19.56 -9.97
CA GLN A 562 2.01 20.56 -9.65
C GLN A 562 1.26 20.14 -8.37
N PRO A 563 1.92 20.12 -7.18
CA PRO A 563 1.24 19.73 -5.95
C PRO A 563 0.22 20.82 -5.57
N PHE A 564 -1.05 20.43 -5.52
CA PHE A 564 -2.15 21.32 -5.18
C PHE A 564 -2.55 21.18 -3.71
N ALA A 565 -2.94 22.29 -3.08
CA ALA A 565 -3.25 22.31 -1.66
C ALA A 565 -4.52 23.11 -1.37
N GLY A 566 -5.47 22.49 -0.66
CA GLY A 566 -6.62 23.17 -0.05
C GLY A 566 -7.73 23.64 -0.99
N ILE A 567 -7.87 23.05 -2.18
CA ILE A 567 -8.89 23.44 -3.17
C ILE A 567 -10.23 22.74 -2.89
N TYR A 568 -10.18 21.46 -2.55
CA TYR A 568 -11.36 20.63 -2.36
C TYR A 568 -11.70 20.47 -0.88
N SER A 569 -12.99 20.28 -0.60
CA SER A 569 -13.52 20.22 0.76
C SER A 569 -13.09 18.94 1.50
N THR A 570 -12.97 19.05 2.83
CA THR A 570 -12.79 17.90 3.73
C THR A 570 -13.86 17.98 4.82
N TYR A 571 -14.67 16.92 4.95
CA TYR A 571 -15.73 16.88 5.95
C TYR A 571 -15.39 15.89 7.06
N MET A 572 -15.60 16.27 8.31
CA MET A 572 -15.47 15.37 9.45
C MET A 572 -16.85 14.85 9.86
N VAL A 573 -16.96 13.57 10.20
CA VAL A 573 -18.20 12.89 10.56
C VAL A 573 -18.05 12.30 11.98
N PRO A 574 -18.85 12.75 12.95
CA PRO A 574 -18.90 12.15 14.28
C PRO A 574 -19.28 10.67 14.22
N LYS A 575 -18.79 9.88 15.18
CA LYS A 575 -19.13 8.46 15.26
C LYS A 575 -20.54 8.30 15.84
N THR A 576 -21.40 7.59 15.11
CA THR A 576 -22.72 7.14 15.59
C THR A 576 -22.72 5.63 15.88
N GLU A 577 -23.53 5.22 16.87
CA GLU A 577 -23.74 3.79 17.21
C GLU A 577 -24.62 3.08 16.17
N ASP A 578 -25.60 3.80 15.59
CA ASP A 578 -26.42 3.26 14.51
C ASP A 578 -25.64 3.26 13.19
N LYS A 579 -25.39 2.05 12.66
CA LYS A 579 -24.69 1.85 11.39
C LYS A 579 -25.39 2.46 10.20
N TYR A 580 -26.73 2.55 10.21
CA TYR A 580 -27.48 3.15 9.11
C TYR A 580 -27.35 4.67 9.10
N ASP A 581 -27.37 5.30 10.27
CA ASP A 581 -27.09 6.73 10.37
C ASP A 581 -25.62 7.03 10.02
N MET A 582 -24.67 6.19 10.46
CA MET A 582 -23.26 6.31 10.06
C MET A 582 -23.12 6.20 8.54
N LEU A 583 -23.78 5.22 7.93
CA LEU A 583 -23.77 5.04 6.47
C LEU A 583 -24.34 6.27 5.76
N ARG A 584 -25.47 6.81 6.23
CA ARG A 584 -26.09 8.01 5.67
C ARG A 584 -25.11 9.19 5.70
N THR A 585 -24.60 9.53 6.88
CA THR A 585 -23.74 10.72 7.05
C THR A 585 -22.40 10.58 6.32
N VAL A 586 -21.77 9.40 6.31
CA VAL A 586 -20.55 9.16 5.54
C VAL A 586 -20.81 9.19 4.03
N SER A 587 -21.95 8.64 3.58
CA SER A 587 -22.33 8.69 2.16
C SER A 587 -22.55 10.13 1.69
N ASP A 588 -23.21 10.95 2.52
CA ASP A 588 -23.46 12.35 2.19
C ASP A 588 -22.18 13.17 2.22
N ALA A 589 -21.26 12.90 3.15
CA ALA A 589 -19.92 13.48 3.14
C ALA A 589 -19.13 13.10 1.87
N ILE A 590 -19.19 11.83 1.44
CA ILE A 590 -18.56 11.35 0.20
C ILE A 590 -19.09 12.14 -1.01
N LYS A 591 -20.42 12.26 -1.13
CA LYS A 591 -21.07 13.00 -2.22
C LYS A 591 -20.73 14.49 -2.17
N ALA A 592 -20.65 15.08 -0.98
CA ALA A 592 -20.27 16.48 -0.81
C ALA A 592 -18.81 16.73 -1.22
N VAL A 593 -17.88 15.80 -0.94
CA VAL A 593 -16.51 15.87 -1.46
C VAL A 593 -16.50 15.79 -2.99
N TYR A 594 -17.26 14.87 -3.59
CA TYR A 594 -17.38 14.79 -5.05
C TYR A 594 -17.98 16.06 -5.67
N ALA A 595 -18.97 16.68 -5.02
CA ALA A 595 -19.53 17.96 -5.46
C ALA A 595 -18.49 19.08 -5.46
N SER A 596 -17.58 19.09 -4.48
CA SER A 596 -16.55 20.14 -4.34
C SER A 596 -15.57 20.24 -5.50
N VAL A 597 -15.46 19.19 -6.33
CA VAL A 597 -14.69 19.21 -7.58
C VAL A 597 -15.22 20.28 -8.55
N PHE A 598 -16.54 20.51 -8.49
CA PHE A 598 -17.27 21.32 -9.46
C PHE A 598 -17.73 22.68 -8.90
N TYR A 599 -17.26 23.06 -7.72
CA TYR A 599 -17.51 24.38 -7.16
C TYR A 599 -16.80 25.48 -7.93
N THR A 600 -17.28 26.71 -7.75
CA THR A 600 -16.80 27.90 -8.46
C THR A 600 -15.29 28.11 -8.27
N ASP A 601 -14.79 27.97 -7.03
CA ASP A 601 -13.36 28.11 -6.71
C ASP A 601 -12.51 27.02 -7.39
N SER A 602 -13.00 25.77 -7.40
CA SER A 602 -12.33 24.62 -8.03
C SER A 602 -12.29 24.77 -9.55
N LYS A 603 -13.38 25.22 -10.17
CA LYS A 603 -13.47 25.53 -11.61
C LYS A 603 -12.50 26.63 -12.01
N ALA A 604 -12.54 27.77 -11.31
CA ALA A 604 -11.67 28.91 -11.55
C ALA A 604 -10.19 28.51 -11.46
N TYR A 605 -9.87 27.64 -10.50
CA TYR A 605 -8.53 27.10 -10.37
C TYR A 605 -8.11 26.23 -11.57
N MET A 606 -8.94 25.27 -11.98
CA MET A 606 -8.64 24.39 -13.12
C MET A 606 -8.36 25.20 -14.39
N THR A 607 -9.19 26.22 -14.65
CA THR A 607 -8.98 27.18 -15.76
C THR A 607 -7.65 27.91 -15.65
N ALA A 608 -7.29 28.43 -14.46
CA ALA A 608 -6.01 29.12 -14.25
C ALA A 608 -4.79 28.22 -14.46
N THR A 609 -4.94 26.90 -14.29
CA THR A 609 -3.87 25.91 -14.51
C THR A 609 -3.84 25.30 -15.91
N SER A 610 -4.74 25.73 -16.81
CA SER A 610 -4.93 25.14 -18.14
C SER A 610 -5.24 23.63 -18.12
N ASN A 611 -5.77 23.12 -17.01
CA ASN A 611 -6.22 21.73 -16.89
C ASN A 611 -7.69 21.61 -17.28
N LEU A 612 -8.06 20.46 -17.84
CA LEU A 612 -9.43 20.18 -18.24
C LEU A 612 -10.21 19.58 -17.08
N ILE A 613 -11.33 20.22 -16.72
CA ILE A 613 -12.15 19.79 -15.56
C ILE A 613 -12.84 18.45 -15.77
N ASP A 614 -13.12 18.05 -17.02
CA ASP A 614 -13.73 16.76 -17.36
C ASP A 614 -12.75 15.58 -17.22
N GLN A 615 -11.45 15.86 -17.09
CA GLN A 615 -10.42 14.85 -16.84
C GLN A 615 -10.06 14.72 -15.36
N GLU A 616 -10.55 15.62 -14.50
CA GLU A 616 -10.28 15.56 -13.07
C GLU A 616 -11.07 14.43 -12.42
N LYS A 617 -10.35 13.45 -11.87
CA LYS A 617 -10.94 12.33 -11.14
C LYS A 617 -10.61 12.42 -9.67
N MET A 618 -11.61 12.12 -8.84
CA MET A 618 -11.51 12.25 -7.40
C MET A 618 -11.52 10.88 -6.71
N ALA A 619 -10.45 10.55 -6.00
CA ALA A 619 -10.48 9.51 -4.97
C ALA A 619 -10.91 10.13 -3.64
N ILE A 620 -11.40 9.31 -2.71
CA ILE A 620 -11.78 9.75 -1.37
C ILE A 620 -10.97 9.00 -0.33
N VAL A 621 -10.41 9.72 0.62
CA VAL A 621 -9.71 9.15 1.77
C VAL A 621 -10.63 9.22 2.98
N LEU A 622 -11.06 8.06 3.47
CA LEU A 622 -11.74 7.88 4.76
C LEU A 622 -10.68 7.60 5.83
N GLN A 623 -10.41 8.56 6.68
CA GLN A 623 -9.35 8.48 7.69
C GLN A 623 -9.92 8.70 9.09
N GLU A 624 -9.50 7.90 10.07
CA GLU A 624 -9.87 8.12 11.47
C GLU A 624 -9.32 9.47 11.97
N VAL A 625 -10.18 10.28 12.60
CA VAL A 625 -9.78 11.57 13.17
C VAL A 625 -9.00 11.31 14.45
N VAL A 626 -7.77 11.82 14.49
CA VAL A 626 -6.92 11.75 15.68
C VAL A 626 -7.42 12.73 16.73
N GLY A 627 -7.72 12.23 17.93
CA GLY A 627 -8.11 13.08 19.05
C GLY A 627 -8.54 12.30 20.28
N THR A 628 -8.91 13.05 21.31
CA THR A 628 -9.52 12.54 22.54
C THR A 628 -10.90 13.20 22.71
N ARG A 629 -11.85 12.45 23.24
CA ARG A 629 -13.19 12.95 23.58
C ARG A 629 -13.16 13.69 24.92
N TYR A 630 -13.55 14.95 24.90
CA TYR A 630 -13.78 15.77 26.09
C TYR A 630 -15.24 16.22 26.10
N ASN A 631 -16.08 15.54 26.87
CA ASN A 631 -17.54 15.74 26.85
C ASN A 631 -18.11 15.58 25.42
N ASN A 632 -18.51 16.70 24.80
CA ASN A 632 -19.07 16.75 23.44
C ASN A 632 -18.07 17.33 22.42
N HIS A 633 -16.83 17.58 22.82
CA HIS A 633 -15.74 18.05 21.96
C HIS A 633 -14.79 16.89 21.62
N TYR A 634 -14.25 16.87 20.41
CA TYR A 634 -13.23 15.91 20.02
C TYR A 634 -12.06 16.60 19.30
N TYR A 635 -10.86 16.50 19.86
CA TYR A 635 -9.66 17.15 19.30
C TYR A 635 -8.35 16.51 19.82
N PRO A 636 -7.24 16.61 19.06
CA PRO A 636 -5.93 16.12 19.51
C PRO A 636 -5.23 17.13 20.42
N THR A 637 -4.30 16.63 21.24
CA THR A 637 -3.48 17.49 22.10
C THR A 637 -2.61 18.45 21.30
N ILE A 638 -2.03 17.99 20.19
CA ILE A 638 -1.19 18.78 19.29
C ILE A 638 -1.54 18.43 17.85
N SER A 639 -1.66 19.44 17.00
CA SER A 639 -1.55 19.30 15.55
C SER A 639 -0.38 20.13 15.05
N GLY A 640 0.19 19.75 13.90
CA GLY A 640 1.34 20.44 13.35
C GLY A 640 1.59 20.22 11.87
N VAL A 641 2.33 21.17 11.29
CA VAL A 641 2.87 21.11 9.94
C VAL A 641 4.37 21.28 10.02
N GLY A 642 5.12 20.30 9.50
CA GLY A 642 6.57 20.31 9.44
C GLY A 642 7.08 20.37 8.01
N ARG A 643 8.13 21.15 7.76
CA ARG A 643 8.80 21.25 6.45
C ARG A 643 10.28 20.99 6.62
N SER A 644 10.86 20.27 5.66
CA SER A 644 12.30 19.98 5.70
C SER A 644 13.15 21.18 5.27
N LEU A 645 12.54 22.17 4.62
CA LEU A 645 13.18 23.44 4.28
C LEU A 645 12.54 24.60 5.07
N ASN A 646 13.39 25.40 5.71
CA ASN A 646 13.03 26.63 6.38
C ASN A 646 13.39 27.83 5.49
N PHE A 647 12.38 28.52 4.96
CA PHE A 647 12.62 29.66 4.07
C PHE A 647 12.97 30.96 4.80
N TYR A 648 12.66 31.06 6.09
CA TYR A 648 12.96 32.22 6.93
C TYR A 648 13.71 31.74 8.20
N PRO A 649 14.99 31.32 8.06
CA PRO A 649 15.80 30.93 9.21
C PRO A 649 16.10 32.13 10.12
N ILE A 650 16.06 31.91 11.44
CA ILE A 650 16.27 32.95 12.44
C ILE A 650 17.56 32.66 13.23
N GLY A 651 18.36 33.71 13.48
CA GLY A 651 19.58 33.59 14.28
C GLY A 651 20.61 32.65 13.65
N ASN A 652 20.86 31.50 14.28
CA ASN A 652 21.82 30.49 13.83
C ASN A 652 21.18 29.32 13.05
N GLU A 653 19.86 29.34 12.84
CA GLU A 653 19.17 28.35 12.00
C GLU A 653 19.68 28.43 10.55
N LYS A 654 19.70 27.30 9.84
CA LYS A 654 19.92 27.20 8.40
C LYS A 654 18.64 26.78 7.69
N ALA A 655 18.58 27.04 6.38
CA ALA A 655 17.45 26.61 5.56
C ALA A 655 17.22 25.09 5.61
N GLU A 656 18.28 24.29 5.76
CA GLU A 656 18.22 22.82 5.82
C GLU A 656 17.87 22.26 7.21
N ASP A 657 17.73 23.11 8.23
CA ASP A 657 17.41 22.67 9.60
C ASP A 657 15.91 22.42 9.83
N GLY A 658 15.09 22.58 8.79
CA GLY A 658 13.66 22.39 8.83
C GLY A 658 12.91 23.40 9.70
N ILE A 659 11.59 23.41 9.54
CA ILE A 659 10.69 24.28 10.31
C ILE A 659 9.39 23.58 10.65
N VAL A 660 8.91 23.76 11.88
CA VAL A 660 7.66 23.17 12.35
C VAL A 660 6.77 24.25 12.98
N ASN A 661 5.48 24.21 12.64
CA ASN A 661 4.43 24.98 13.30
C ASN A 661 3.51 24.01 14.04
N ILE A 662 3.25 24.27 15.32
CA ILE A 662 2.35 23.47 16.16
C ILE A 662 1.26 24.33 16.80
N ALA A 663 0.10 23.71 17.05
CA ALA A 663 -1.04 24.30 17.72
C ALA A 663 -1.82 23.27 18.54
N LEU A 664 -2.63 23.73 19.47
CA LEU A 664 -3.66 22.93 20.13
C LEU A 664 -4.87 22.75 19.20
N GLY A 665 -5.47 21.56 19.22
CA GLY A 665 -6.71 21.25 18.53
C GLY A 665 -6.50 20.72 17.11
N LEU A 666 -7.57 20.72 16.31
CA LEU A 666 -7.54 20.19 14.94
C LEU A 666 -6.62 21.00 14.01
N GLY A 667 -5.91 20.29 13.13
CA GLY A 667 -4.90 20.86 12.22
C GLY A 667 -5.42 21.91 11.24
N LYS A 668 -6.73 21.95 10.98
CA LYS A 668 -7.39 23.00 10.18
C LYS A 668 -7.02 24.41 10.70
N TYR A 669 -6.81 24.56 12.00
CA TYR A 669 -6.38 25.83 12.60
C TYR A 669 -5.06 26.37 12.04
N ILE A 670 -4.10 25.48 11.75
CA ILE A 670 -2.80 25.83 11.19
C ILE A 670 -2.94 26.14 9.69
N VAL A 671 -3.71 25.29 9.00
CA VAL A 671 -3.99 25.41 7.56
C VAL A 671 -4.67 26.73 7.22
N ASP A 672 -5.61 27.18 8.05
CA ASP A 672 -6.36 28.44 7.89
C ASP A 672 -5.55 29.69 8.31
N GLY A 673 -4.28 29.52 8.71
CA GLY A 673 -3.38 30.61 9.06
C GLY A 673 -3.56 31.16 10.47
N GLY A 674 -4.01 30.33 11.42
CA GLY A 674 -4.14 30.68 12.83
C GLY A 674 -2.80 31.01 13.53
N GLN A 675 -2.87 31.44 14.79
CA GLN A 675 -1.69 31.77 15.61
C GLN A 675 -1.04 30.48 16.13
N THR A 676 0.16 30.16 15.65
CA THR A 676 0.86 28.91 15.97
C THR A 676 2.22 29.17 16.61
N LEU A 677 2.77 28.15 17.28
CA LEU A 677 4.13 28.19 17.79
C LEU A 677 5.09 27.59 16.75
N ARG A 678 6.10 28.37 16.36
CA ARG A 678 7.14 28.05 15.37
C ARG A 678 8.41 27.59 16.07
N PHE A 679 9.01 26.48 15.63
CA PHE A 679 10.36 26.09 16.04
C PHE A 679 11.07 25.25 14.96
N SER A 680 12.41 25.21 15.00
CA SER A 680 13.21 24.26 14.22
C SER A 680 13.42 22.97 15.04
N PRO A 681 13.16 21.77 14.50
CA PRO A 681 13.40 20.49 15.18
C PRO A 681 14.83 20.32 15.71
N ARG A 682 15.83 20.89 15.04
CA ARG A 682 17.24 20.86 15.48
C ARG A 682 17.58 21.85 16.60
N TYR A 683 16.78 22.91 16.73
CA TYR A 683 16.95 23.93 17.76
C TYR A 683 15.64 24.16 18.52
N PRO A 684 15.07 23.13 19.20
CA PRO A 684 13.74 23.22 19.80
C PRO A 684 13.66 24.20 20.98
N HIS A 685 14.80 24.64 21.50
CA HIS A 685 14.90 25.60 22.60
C HIS A 685 14.86 27.07 22.11
N ASN A 686 15.03 27.32 20.81
CA ASN A 686 15.11 28.67 20.24
C ASN A 686 13.73 29.17 19.78
N ILE A 687 12.81 29.36 20.72
CA ILE A 687 11.42 29.75 20.42
C ILE A 687 11.29 31.28 20.44
N LEU A 688 11.17 31.91 19.27
CA LEU A 688 11.04 33.37 19.14
C LEU A 688 9.82 33.90 19.91
N GLN A 689 8.68 33.20 19.82
CA GLN A 689 7.43 33.56 20.50
C GLN A 689 7.59 33.65 22.03
N MET A 690 8.58 32.98 22.61
CA MET A 690 8.84 32.96 24.05
C MET A 690 10.03 33.86 24.45
N SER A 691 10.55 34.68 23.54
CA SER A 691 11.75 35.51 23.78
C SER A 691 11.55 36.63 24.82
N THR A 692 10.36 37.22 24.87
CA THR A 692 9.99 38.23 25.87
C THR A 692 8.56 37.99 26.36
N MET A 693 8.26 38.43 27.58
CA MET A 693 6.93 38.24 28.18
C MET A 693 5.81 38.88 27.35
N ASP A 694 6.01 40.13 26.90
CA ASP A 694 5.00 40.83 26.10
C ASP A 694 4.74 40.13 24.77
N PHE A 695 5.79 39.60 24.14
CA PHE A 695 5.67 38.85 22.89
C PHE A 695 4.94 37.51 23.11
N ALA A 696 5.29 36.77 24.18
CA ALA A 696 4.61 35.52 24.53
C ALA A 696 3.11 35.72 24.82
N LEU A 697 2.74 36.80 25.50
CA LEU A 697 1.33 37.12 25.81
C LEU A 697 0.53 37.57 24.58
N ARG A 698 1.21 38.12 23.58
CA ARG A 698 0.59 38.60 22.33
C ARG A 698 0.44 37.50 21.28
N GLU A 699 1.46 36.67 21.12
CA GLU A 699 1.56 35.67 20.05
C GLU A 699 1.03 34.29 20.45
N THR A 700 0.62 34.08 21.72
CA THR A 700 0.04 32.81 22.15
C THR A 700 -1.35 32.58 21.54
N GLN A 701 -1.56 31.37 21.03
CA GLN A 701 -2.86 30.90 20.55
C GLN A 701 -3.95 31.13 21.62
N THR A 702 -5.10 31.69 21.24
CA THR A 702 -6.22 31.95 22.17
C THR A 702 -7.47 31.14 21.88
N ARG A 703 -7.57 30.59 20.66
CA ARG A 703 -8.69 29.78 20.17
C ARG A 703 -8.19 28.57 19.41
N PHE A 704 -9.00 27.52 19.34
CA PHE A 704 -8.68 26.29 18.61
C PHE A 704 -9.95 25.69 17.97
N TYR A 705 -9.77 24.76 17.04
CA TYR A 705 -10.87 23.99 16.46
C TYR A 705 -11.02 22.63 17.13
N ALA A 706 -12.26 22.26 17.40
CA ALA A 706 -12.68 20.93 17.85
C ALA A 706 -13.85 20.43 17.01
N LEU A 707 -14.00 19.12 16.89
CA LEU A 707 -15.17 18.51 16.25
C LEU A 707 -16.33 18.48 17.25
N ASP A 708 -17.50 18.92 16.81
CA ASP A 708 -18.76 18.80 17.55
C ASP A 708 -19.28 17.36 17.45
N LEU A 709 -19.45 16.69 18.59
CA LEU A 709 -20.02 15.33 18.62
C LEU A 709 -21.56 15.31 18.65
N ASP A 710 -22.21 16.42 18.97
CA ASP A 710 -23.68 16.51 19.00
C ASP A 710 -24.25 16.84 17.61
N ASN A 711 -23.49 17.59 16.80
CA ASN A 711 -23.87 17.90 15.43
C ASN A 711 -23.62 16.69 14.50
N LEU A 712 -24.62 15.82 14.38
CA LEU A 712 -24.61 14.62 13.53
C LEU A 712 -24.61 14.88 12.02
N ALA A 713 -24.35 16.13 11.60
CA ALA A 713 -24.32 16.55 10.20
C ALA A 713 -25.61 16.19 9.43
N GLU A 714 -26.76 16.59 9.97
CA GLU A 714 -28.06 16.38 9.30
C GLU A 714 -28.17 17.12 7.95
N HIS A 715 -27.46 18.24 7.80
CA HIS A 715 -27.39 19.02 6.57
C HIS A 715 -25.94 19.42 6.25
N PHE A 716 -25.40 18.90 5.16
CA PHE A 716 -24.11 19.31 4.63
C PHE A 716 -24.22 20.68 3.96
N SER A 717 -23.16 21.47 4.10
CA SER A 717 -23.00 22.80 3.51
C SER A 717 -21.81 22.82 2.56
N VAL A 718 -21.75 23.83 1.70
CA VAL A 718 -20.55 24.15 0.90
C VAL A 718 -19.37 24.54 1.80
N ASP A 719 -19.66 25.12 2.98
CA ASP A 719 -18.65 25.36 4.02
C ASP A 719 -18.28 24.03 4.71
N ASP A 720 -17.03 23.63 4.55
CA ASP A 720 -16.46 22.40 5.11
C ASP A 720 -16.24 22.46 6.63
N SER A 721 -16.47 23.62 7.24
CA SER A 721 -16.31 23.88 8.68
C SER A 721 -17.62 23.80 9.46
N PHE A 722 -18.74 23.44 8.82
CA PHE A 722 -20.09 23.59 9.38
C PHE A 722 -20.34 22.87 10.71
N ASN A 723 -19.56 21.82 11.03
CA ASN A 723 -19.65 21.05 12.27
C ASN A 723 -18.38 21.15 13.14
N LEU A 724 -17.54 22.17 12.90
CA LEU A 724 -16.37 22.46 13.73
C LEU A 724 -16.68 23.61 14.69
N LEU A 725 -16.35 23.40 15.96
CA LEU A 725 -16.48 24.42 17.01
C LEU A 725 -15.17 25.20 17.12
N ARG A 726 -15.28 26.54 17.17
CA ARG A 726 -14.16 27.43 17.46
C ARG A 726 -14.16 27.79 18.94
N LEU A 727 -13.44 27.01 19.74
CA LEU A 727 -13.39 27.10 21.19
C LEU A 727 -12.26 28.01 21.67
N SER A 728 -12.39 28.53 22.88
CA SER A 728 -11.40 29.34 23.59
C SER A 728 -10.50 28.48 24.48
N LEU A 729 -9.28 28.96 24.79
CA LEU A 729 -8.40 28.24 25.72
C LEU A 729 -8.99 27.98 27.11
N LYS A 730 -9.96 28.78 27.55
CA LYS A 730 -10.63 28.57 28.85
C LYS A 730 -11.46 27.28 28.84
N GLU A 731 -12.03 26.92 27.69
CA GLU A 731 -12.80 25.68 27.55
C GLU A 731 -11.86 24.47 27.55
N ALA A 732 -10.71 24.56 26.86
CA ALA A 732 -9.66 23.52 26.93
C ALA A 732 -9.09 23.34 28.35
N ASP A 733 -9.03 24.41 29.14
CA ASP A 733 -8.61 24.36 30.54
C ASP A 733 -9.61 23.55 31.39
N ALA A 734 -10.92 23.78 31.18
CA ALA A 734 -11.98 23.01 31.82
C ALA A 734 -11.98 21.52 31.40
N ASP A 735 -11.60 21.23 30.16
CA ASP A 735 -11.43 19.87 29.64
C ASP A 735 -10.17 19.17 30.19
N GLY A 736 -9.27 19.90 30.88
CA GLY A 736 -8.04 19.35 31.47
C GLY A 736 -6.95 19.01 30.44
N SER A 737 -7.13 19.38 29.18
CA SER A 737 -6.24 18.98 28.07
C SER A 737 -4.92 19.77 28.03
N LEU A 738 -4.79 20.83 28.82
CA LEU A 738 -3.67 21.80 28.74
C LEU A 738 -2.41 21.40 29.51
N ARG A 739 -2.50 20.44 30.44
CA ARG A 739 -1.49 20.17 31.48
C ARG A 739 -0.04 20.06 30.98
N TYR A 740 0.19 19.45 29.81
CA TYR A 740 1.52 19.19 29.27
C TYR A 740 2.00 20.22 28.23
N ILE A 741 1.15 21.17 27.83
CA ILE A 741 1.43 22.05 26.68
C ILE A 741 1.45 23.54 27.02
N VAL A 742 1.20 23.92 28.28
CA VAL A 742 1.14 25.33 28.70
C VAL A 742 2.20 25.71 29.73
N SER A 743 2.56 26.99 29.72
CA SER A 743 3.15 27.74 30.84
C SER A 743 2.09 28.69 31.42
N THR A 744 2.24 29.09 32.68
CA THR A 744 1.29 29.95 33.38
C THR A 744 1.89 31.33 33.65
N TYR A 745 1.24 32.38 33.15
CA TYR A 745 1.59 33.76 33.45
C TYR A 745 1.00 34.20 34.78
N ASP A 746 1.87 34.63 35.69
CA ASP A 746 1.51 35.22 36.97
C ASP A 746 1.48 36.76 36.85
N PRO A 747 0.29 37.38 36.94
CA PRO A 747 0.16 38.84 36.81
C PRO A 747 0.72 39.60 38.03
N TYR A 748 0.87 38.97 39.19
CA TYR A 748 1.40 39.64 40.39
C TYR A 748 2.92 39.76 40.32
N ASP A 749 3.59 38.66 39.97
CA ASP A 749 5.05 38.60 39.88
C ASP A 749 5.57 39.05 38.50
N GLN A 750 4.68 39.20 37.51
CA GLN A 750 5.01 39.46 36.09
C GLN A 750 6.03 38.47 35.51
N ILE A 751 5.85 37.19 35.84
CA ILE A 751 6.69 36.09 35.35
C ILE A 751 5.85 35.03 34.64
N ILE A 752 6.48 34.32 33.70
CA ILE A 752 5.93 33.11 33.11
C ILE A 752 6.56 31.94 33.87
N ARG A 753 5.72 31.13 34.53
CA ARG A 753 6.15 29.91 35.22
C ARG A 753 5.94 28.72 34.29
N ASP A 754 6.96 27.90 34.12
CA ASP A 754 6.89 26.73 33.27
C ASP A 754 5.96 25.66 33.85
N GLY A 755 4.99 25.25 33.05
CA GLY A 755 3.96 24.30 33.43
C GLY A 755 2.63 24.92 33.85
N TYR A 756 1.73 24.01 34.24
CA TYR A 756 0.36 24.32 34.63
C TYR A 756 0.28 24.65 36.12
N TYR A 757 -0.18 25.85 36.47
CA TYR A 757 -0.48 26.27 37.83
C TYR A 757 -1.91 26.82 37.94
N ASP A 758 -2.53 26.69 39.10
CA ASP A 758 -3.87 27.24 39.36
C ASP A 758 -3.86 28.79 39.32
N GLY A 759 -4.84 29.37 38.64
CA GLY A 759 -4.88 30.82 38.40
C GLY A 759 -3.93 31.29 37.28
N GLY A 760 -3.88 32.60 37.03
CA GLY A 760 -3.03 33.19 35.97
C GLY A 760 -3.48 32.89 34.54
N ARG A 761 -2.88 33.58 33.55
CA ARG A 761 -3.21 33.37 32.12
C ARG A 761 -2.40 32.20 31.57
N LYS A 762 -3.04 31.26 30.90
CA LYS A 762 -2.39 30.13 30.23
C LYS A 762 -1.77 30.57 28.90
N ILE A 763 -0.52 30.16 28.66
CA ILE A 763 0.25 30.42 27.45
C ILE A 763 0.61 29.06 26.85
N LEU A 764 0.22 28.79 25.61
CA LEU A 764 0.62 27.59 24.88
C LEU A 764 2.10 27.70 24.47
N SER A 765 2.97 27.20 25.35
CA SER A 765 4.42 27.28 25.22
C SER A 765 5.05 25.95 24.80
N PHE A 766 4.36 24.83 25.01
CA PHE A 766 4.85 23.46 24.79
C PHE A 766 6.19 23.15 25.49
N VAL A 767 6.56 23.91 26.53
CA VAL A 767 7.88 23.83 27.21
C VAL A 767 8.17 22.43 27.74
N ASN A 768 7.18 21.75 28.33
CA ASN A 768 7.37 20.39 28.83
C ASN A 768 7.75 19.39 27.74
N ILE A 769 7.35 19.64 26.49
CA ILE A 769 7.62 18.75 25.36
C ILE A 769 8.87 19.18 24.60
N LEU A 770 9.09 20.48 24.41
CA LEU A 770 10.21 21.01 23.61
C LEU A 770 11.50 21.23 24.39
N GLN A 771 11.43 21.45 25.72
CA GLN A 771 12.59 21.75 26.56
C GLN A 771 12.83 20.71 27.66
N HIS A 772 11.77 20.08 28.17
CA HIS A 772 11.90 19.05 29.21
C HIS A 772 11.81 17.61 28.68
N ASP A 773 11.71 17.44 27.36
CA ASP A 773 11.76 16.15 26.65
C ASP A 773 10.84 15.06 27.25
N VAL A 774 9.66 15.44 27.78
CA VAL A 774 8.68 14.46 28.29
C VAL A 774 8.30 13.47 27.18
N PHE A 775 8.21 13.97 25.95
CA PHE A 775 8.12 13.17 24.73
C PHE A 775 9.14 13.69 23.71
N PRO A 776 9.81 12.82 22.94
CA PRO A 776 10.87 13.20 22.00
C PRO A 776 10.34 13.80 20.68
N LEU A 777 9.38 14.74 20.75
CA LEU A 777 8.68 15.28 19.59
C LEU A 777 9.65 15.92 18.57
N ALA A 778 10.56 16.78 19.05
CA ALA A 778 11.51 17.48 18.18
C ALA A 778 12.44 16.50 17.46
N GLN A 779 12.95 15.50 18.17
CA GLN A 779 13.81 14.47 17.59
C GLN A 779 13.07 13.62 16.56
N THR A 780 11.86 13.16 16.87
CA THR A 780 11.04 12.40 15.92
C THR A 780 10.72 13.21 14.67
N LEU A 781 10.46 14.52 14.79
CA LEU A 781 10.22 15.39 13.64
C LEU A 781 11.47 15.58 12.77
N ASP A 782 12.66 15.76 13.36
CA ASP A 782 13.92 15.84 12.60
C ASP A 782 14.20 14.54 11.83
N GLU A 783 14.05 13.38 12.49
CA GLU A 783 14.20 12.06 11.87
C GLU A 783 13.20 11.86 10.71
N LEU A 784 11.92 12.16 10.92
CA LEU A 784 10.88 12.02 9.91
C LEU A 784 11.07 12.95 8.71
N LEU A 785 11.45 14.21 8.94
CA LEU A 785 11.73 15.16 7.86
C LEU A 785 12.95 14.73 7.04
N HIS A 786 14.00 14.24 7.70
CA HIS A 786 15.20 13.76 7.04
C HIS A 786 14.96 12.49 6.22
N ILE A 787 14.32 11.47 6.82
CA ILE A 787 13.98 10.21 6.15
C ILE A 787 13.04 10.48 4.98
N GLY A 788 11.99 11.27 5.20
CA GLY A 788 11.01 11.57 4.16
C GLY A 788 11.63 12.34 2.98
N GLN A 789 12.52 13.30 3.25
CA GLN A 789 13.29 13.99 2.19
C GLN A 789 14.23 13.04 1.44
N ALA A 790 14.88 12.10 2.12
CA ALA A 790 15.76 11.11 1.50
C ALA A 790 14.98 10.14 0.60
N GLU A 791 13.84 9.62 1.07
CA GLU A 791 13.02 8.67 0.30
C GLU A 791 12.28 9.35 -0.87
N MET A 792 11.87 10.62 -0.73
CA MET A 792 11.26 11.39 -1.82
C MET A 792 12.27 12.09 -2.75
N ALA A 793 13.55 12.12 -2.37
CA ALA A 793 14.64 12.82 -3.07
C ALA A 793 14.36 14.32 -3.35
N ARG A 794 13.52 14.95 -2.54
CA ARG A 794 13.09 16.35 -2.64
C ARG A 794 12.74 16.89 -1.24
N PRO A 795 12.76 18.22 -1.02
CA PRO A 795 12.21 18.79 0.20
C PRO A 795 10.75 18.37 0.38
N ILE A 796 10.32 18.17 1.62
CA ILE A 796 8.99 17.68 1.94
C ILE A 796 8.29 18.56 2.96
N GLU A 797 6.97 18.44 2.97
CA GLU A 797 6.09 18.87 4.04
C GLU A 797 5.32 17.66 4.60
N ILE A 798 5.15 17.62 5.91
CA ILE A 798 4.34 16.63 6.63
C ILE A 798 3.27 17.33 7.46
N GLU A 799 2.07 16.75 7.47
CA GLU A 799 1.02 17.07 8.44
C GLU A 799 0.97 15.97 9.49
N PHE A 800 0.86 16.35 10.76
CA PHE A 800 0.84 15.40 11.87
C PHE A 800 -0.09 15.82 13.00
N ALA A 801 -0.45 14.85 13.83
CA ALA A 801 -1.11 15.07 15.11
C ALA A 801 -0.45 14.22 16.20
N VAL A 802 -0.46 14.72 17.43
CA VAL A 802 0.00 14.00 18.62
C VAL A 802 -1.14 13.94 19.61
N ASN A 803 -1.43 12.75 20.10
CA ASN A 803 -2.41 12.52 21.15
C ASN A 803 -1.71 11.93 22.38
N ILE A 804 -1.82 12.63 23.51
CA ILE A 804 -1.37 12.10 24.81
C ILE A 804 -2.49 11.22 25.35
N HIS A 805 -2.18 10.02 25.80
CA HIS A 805 -3.20 9.08 26.27
C HIS A 805 -3.83 9.59 27.58
N PRO A 806 -5.17 9.72 27.65
CA PRO A 806 -5.84 10.21 28.85
C PRO A 806 -5.71 9.23 30.03
N ASP A 807 -5.71 7.92 29.75
CA ASP A 807 -5.61 6.86 30.77
C ASP A 807 -4.18 6.66 31.28
N ASP A 808 -3.18 6.92 30.44
CA ASP A 808 -1.76 6.81 30.76
C ASP A 808 -0.99 8.02 30.18
N PRO A 809 -0.97 9.15 30.91
CA PRO A 809 -0.31 10.37 30.44
C PRO A 809 1.21 10.26 30.28
N SER A 810 1.82 9.12 30.66
CA SER A 810 3.22 8.83 30.39
C SER A 810 3.47 8.37 28.95
N LYS A 811 2.42 8.11 28.18
CA LYS A 811 2.46 7.67 26.79
C LYS A 811 1.79 8.66 25.86
N ALA A 812 2.35 8.82 24.67
CA ALA A 812 1.73 9.55 23.59
C ALA A 812 1.94 8.83 22.25
N THR A 813 1.08 9.13 21.29
CA THR A 813 1.18 8.58 19.94
C THR A 813 1.28 9.72 18.92
N PHE A 814 2.28 9.64 18.06
CA PHE A 814 2.48 10.52 16.92
C PHE A 814 1.84 9.90 15.68
N TYR A 815 0.94 10.63 15.05
CA TYR A 815 0.24 10.24 13.84
C TYR A 815 0.71 11.09 12.66
N LEU A 816 1.28 10.44 11.64
CA LEU A 816 1.48 11.06 10.34
C LEU A 816 0.15 11.08 9.58
N LEU A 817 -0.30 12.29 9.22
CA LEU A 817 -1.59 12.52 8.56
C LEU A 817 -1.43 12.75 7.06
N GLN A 818 -0.32 13.32 6.61
CA GLN A 818 -0.01 13.53 5.20
C GLN A 818 1.50 13.76 5.01
N ILE A 819 1.99 13.43 3.82
CA ILE A 819 3.31 13.85 3.32
C ILE A 819 3.13 14.38 1.90
N ARG A 820 3.85 15.43 1.54
CA ARG A 820 3.85 15.99 0.19
C ARG A 820 5.24 16.54 -0.17
N PRO A 821 5.67 16.44 -1.43
CA PRO A 821 6.90 17.08 -1.88
C PRO A 821 6.69 18.60 -2.02
N THR A 822 7.70 19.39 -1.67
CA THR A 822 7.74 20.84 -1.93
C THR A 822 8.49 21.10 -3.23
N VAL A 823 7.97 21.99 -4.08
CA VAL A 823 8.61 22.35 -5.35
C VAL A 823 9.81 23.27 -5.08
N ASP A 824 10.98 22.88 -5.60
CA ASP A 824 12.20 23.68 -5.58
C ASP A 824 12.55 24.04 -7.04
N ASN A 825 12.34 25.30 -7.41
CA ASN A 825 12.67 25.79 -8.75
C ASN A 825 14.19 26.00 -8.86
N LYS A 826 14.87 25.00 -9.43
CA LYS A 826 16.30 25.00 -9.71
C LYS A 826 16.67 25.77 -10.99
N GLU A 827 16.12 26.95 -11.21
CA GLU A 827 16.77 27.85 -12.17
C GLU A 827 18.08 28.36 -11.55
N ILE A 828 19.15 28.49 -12.31
CA ILE A 828 20.42 29.03 -11.79
C ILE A 828 20.40 30.53 -12.09
N MET A 829 20.26 31.36 -11.06
CA MET A 829 20.40 32.81 -11.20
C MET A 829 21.83 33.18 -10.77
N GLU A 830 22.67 33.51 -11.75
CA GLU A 830 24.09 33.85 -11.53
C GLU A 830 24.31 35.32 -11.16
N GLU A 831 23.31 36.19 -11.37
CA GLU A 831 23.40 37.62 -11.04
C GLU A 831 23.29 37.88 -9.53
N ASP A 832 24.19 38.72 -9.00
CA ASP A 832 24.17 39.13 -7.60
C ASP A 832 23.32 40.40 -7.43
N LEU A 833 22.13 40.22 -6.85
CA LEU A 833 21.14 41.29 -6.69
C LEU A 833 21.56 42.41 -5.73
N THR A 834 22.64 42.22 -4.96
CA THR A 834 23.19 43.25 -4.06
C THR A 834 23.76 44.47 -4.80
N PHE A 835 24.05 44.36 -6.10
CA PHE A 835 24.60 45.45 -6.90
C PHE A 835 23.53 46.33 -7.57
N VAL A 836 22.24 46.01 -7.41
CA VAL A 836 21.14 46.82 -7.97
C VAL A 836 20.92 48.07 -7.12
N PRO A 837 21.04 49.29 -7.67
CA PRO A 837 20.75 50.52 -6.94
C PRO A 837 19.28 50.59 -6.54
N GLN A 838 19.00 51.01 -5.30
CA GLN A 838 17.62 51.12 -4.79
C GLN A 838 16.77 52.13 -5.58
N GLU A 839 17.39 53.16 -6.15
CA GLU A 839 16.73 54.19 -6.98
C GLU A 839 16.09 53.63 -8.26
N ASP A 840 16.65 52.53 -8.79
CA ASP A 840 16.18 51.82 -9.98
C ASP A 840 15.08 50.79 -9.66
N THR A 841 14.67 50.67 -8.39
CA THR A 841 13.69 49.68 -7.93
C THR A 841 12.36 50.30 -7.55
N ILE A 842 11.27 49.63 -7.91
CA ILE A 842 9.93 49.87 -7.34
C ILE A 842 9.82 49.15 -6.00
N ILE A 843 10.36 47.92 -5.91
CA ILE A 843 10.32 47.08 -4.72
C ILE A 843 11.70 46.45 -4.52
N SER A 844 12.20 46.45 -3.29
CA SER A 844 13.35 45.62 -2.89
C SER A 844 13.04 44.91 -1.58
N SER A 845 13.47 43.66 -1.45
CA SER A 845 13.24 42.87 -0.25
C SER A 845 14.44 41.97 0.04
N THR A 846 14.72 41.80 1.33
CA THR A 846 15.69 40.83 1.86
C THR A 846 15.02 39.58 2.41
N SER A 847 13.70 39.47 2.20
CA SER A 847 12.85 38.34 2.57
C SER A 847 11.99 37.94 1.38
N VAL A 848 12.62 37.25 0.41
CA VAL A 848 11.99 36.82 -0.84
C VAL A 848 11.95 35.31 -0.97
N LEU A 849 10.82 34.85 -1.48
CA LEU A 849 10.51 33.49 -1.90
C LEU A 849 10.27 33.45 -3.40
N GLY A 850 10.68 32.35 -4.01
CA GLY A 850 10.75 32.23 -5.46
C GLY A 850 12.18 32.42 -5.96
N HIS A 851 12.43 31.89 -7.14
CA HIS A 851 13.74 31.91 -7.75
C HIS A 851 13.58 32.01 -9.26
N GLY A 852 14.28 32.96 -9.88
CA GLY A 852 14.17 33.22 -11.32
C GLY A 852 13.96 34.69 -11.67
N ILE A 853 13.69 34.95 -12.95
CA ILE A 853 13.45 36.28 -13.52
C ILE A 853 12.07 36.28 -14.19
N ILE A 854 11.23 37.25 -13.81
CA ILE A 854 9.94 37.51 -14.44
C ILE A 854 10.09 38.79 -15.27
N GLY A 855 9.82 38.71 -16.57
CA GLY A 855 10.05 39.81 -17.52
C GLY A 855 8.87 40.11 -18.46
N ASP A 856 7.71 39.50 -18.21
CA ASP A 856 6.50 39.56 -19.05
C ASP A 856 5.33 40.28 -18.34
N VAL A 857 5.61 41.06 -17.30
CA VAL A 857 4.60 41.75 -16.48
C VAL A 857 4.63 43.24 -16.72
N TYR A 858 3.48 43.85 -17.02
CA TYR A 858 3.35 45.29 -17.33
C TYR A 858 2.52 46.05 -16.28
N ASP A 859 1.80 45.32 -15.43
CA ASP A 859 0.75 45.85 -14.58
C ASP A 859 1.13 45.68 -13.10
N VAL A 860 0.96 46.75 -12.32
CA VAL A 860 1.19 46.78 -10.87
C VAL A 860 -0.11 47.21 -10.18
N ILE A 861 -0.60 46.37 -9.28
CA ILE A 861 -1.79 46.59 -8.46
C ILE A 861 -1.34 46.72 -7.02
N TYR A 862 -1.74 47.79 -6.35
CA TYR A 862 -1.42 48.00 -4.94
C TYR A 862 -2.59 48.56 -4.14
N VAL A 863 -2.63 48.18 -2.86
CA VAL A 863 -3.53 48.76 -1.87
C VAL A 863 -2.94 50.10 -1.40
N LYS A 864 -3.73 51.17 -1.46
CA LYS A 864 -3.31 52.52 -1.06
C LYS A 864 -3.02 52.58 0.44
N THR A 865 -1.80 52.96 0.83
CA THR A 865 -1.41 52.99 2.25
C THR A 865 -2.20 54.02 3.05
N SER A 866 -2.51 55.17 2.45
CA SER A 866 -3.21 56.29 3.10
C SER A 866 -4.69 56.02 3.43
N ALA A 867 -5.32 55.09 2.71
CA ALA A 867 -6.73 54.74 2.88
C ALA A 867 -6.94 53.40 3.63
N PHE A 868 -5.86 52.76 4.09
CA PHE A 868 -5.92 51.42 4.66
C PHE A 868 -6.52 51.39 6.07
N ASN A 869 -7.50 50.50 6.26
CA ASN A 869 -8.02 50.10 7.57
C ASN A 869 -8.34 48.60 7.55
N SER A 870 -7.83 47.85 8.54
CA SER A 870 -8.09 46.41 8.71
C SER A 870 -9.59 46.02 8.74
N SER A 871 -10.48 46.93 9.12
CA SER A 871 -11.93 46.69 9.05
C SER A 871 -12.46 46.50 7.62
N ASN A 872 -11.73 47.00 6.62
CA ASN A 872 -12.13 46.98 5.21
C ASN A 872 -11.49 45.83 4.43
N ASN A 873 -10.71 44.96 5.08
CA ASN A 873 -9.96 43.88 4.42
C ASN A 873 -10.85 42.95 3.56
N GLN A 874 -12.09 42.68 3.99
CA GLN A 874 -13.05 41.90 3.19
C GLN A 874 -13.46 42.60 1.89
N LEU A 875 -13.68 43.92 1.93
CA LEU A 875 -14.03 44.70 0.73
C LEU A 875 -12.85 44.75 -0.25
N ILE A 876 -11.62 44.91 0.28
CA ILE A 876 -10.40 44.87 -0.52
C ILE A 876 -10.25 43.53 -1.23
N ALA A 877 -10.51 42.41 -0.54
CA ALA A 877 -10.45 41.08 -1.13
C ALA A 877 -11.43 40.91 -2.32
N TYR A 878 -12.66 41.42 -2.19
CA TYR A 878 -13.67 41.38 -3.26
C TYR A 878 -13.28 42.23 -4.48
N GLU A 879 -12.71 43.42 -4.25
CA GLU A 879 -12.24 44.25 -5.37
C GLU A 879 -11.06 43.60 -6.10
N ILE A 880 -10.13 42.98 -5.36
CA ILE A 880 -8.99 42.26 -5.95
C ILE A 880 -9.48 41.09 -6.80
N GLU A 881 -10.45 40.31 -6.31
CA GLU A 881 -11.06 39.21 -7.06
C GLU A 881 -11.63 39.68 -8.42
N LYS A 882 -12.37 40.80 -8.41
CA LYS A 882 -12.94 41.39 -9.62
C LYS A 882 -11.87 41.84 -10.61
N VAL A 883 -10.76 42.40 -10.13
CA VAL A 883 -9.63 42.80 -10.98
C VAL A 883 -8.94 41.55 -11.53
N ASN A 884 -8.64 40.56 -10.69
CA ASN A 884 -7.98 39.32 -11.10
C ASN A 884 -8.74 38.60 -12.22
N ARG A 885 -10.07 38.56 -12.17
CA ARG A 885 -10.90 37.96 -13.25
C ARG A 885 -10.65 38.63 -14.62
N GLN A 886 -10.48 39.96 -14.66
CA GLN A 886 -10.16 40.67 -15.91
C GLN A 886 -8.78 40.30 -16.48
N PHE A 887 -7.84 39.97 -15.60
CA PHE A 887 -6.51 39.49 -15.99
C PHE A 887 -6.55 38.03 -16.46
N THR A 888 -7.41 37.20 -15.87
CA THR A 888 -7.67 35.82 -16.34
C THR A 888 -8.18 35.85 -17.79
N ASP A 889 -9.20 36.65 -18.08
CA ASP A 889 -9.82 36.74 -19.42
C ASP A 889 -8.84 37.23 -20.50
N ARG A 890 -7.75 37.90 -20.10
CA ARG A 890 -6.73 38.47 -20.99
C ARG A 890 -5.43 37.66 -21.01
N GLU A 891 -5.32 36.60 -20.21
CA GLU A 891 -4.10 35.80 -20.00
C GLU A 891 -2.87 36.67 -19.64
N GLN A 892 -3.06 37.69 -18.79
CA GLN A 892 -2.00 38.62 -18.38
C GLN A 892 -1.67 38.48 -16.89
N GLY A 893 -0.39 38.63 -16.54
CA GLY A 893 0.08 38.63 -15.15
C GLY A 893 0.29 40.04 -14.60
N TYR A 894 0.30 40.18 -13.26
CA TYR A 894 0.53 41.46 -12.57
C TYR A 894 1.37 41.31 -11.29
N VAL A 895 1.91 42.43 -10.80
CA VAL A 895 2.52 42.54 -9.46
C VAL A 895 1.44 43.01 -8.47
N LEU A 896 1.28 42.32 -7.34
CA LEU A 896 0.32 42.64 -6.29
C LEU A 896 1.04 43.11 -5.03
N VAL A 897 0.68 44.28 -4.50
CA VAL A 897 1.27 44.82 -3.26
C VAL A 897 0.17 45.19 -2.26
N GLY A 898 0.29 44.76 -1.01
CA GLY A 898 -0.71 45.12 0.00
C GLY A 898 -0.26 44.88 1.43
N PRO A 899 -0.96 45.50 2.40
CA PRO A 899 -0.60 45.44 3.80
C PRO A 899 -1.07 44.16 4.51
N GLY A 900 -0.18 43.60 5.33
CA GLY A 900 -0.44 42.39 6.13
C GLY A 900 -0.44 41.08 5.35
N ARG A 901 -1.01 40.01 5.95
CA ARG A 901 -1.02 38.66 5.34
C ARG A 901 -2.01 38.56 4.19
N TRP A 902 -1.60 37.92 3.10
CA TRP A 902 -2.52 37.45 2.07
C TRP A 902 -3.11 36.08 2.45
N GLY A 903 -4.44 35.95 2.36
CA GLY A 903 -5.13 34.67 2.55
C GLY A 903 -5.31 34.21 4.00
N SER A 904 -5.33 35.14 4.96
CA SER A 904 -5.70 34.82 6.35
C SER A 904 -7.22 34.75 6.52
N SER A 905 -7.70 33.74 7.24
CA SER A 905 -9.11 33.65 7.68
C SER A 905 -9.47 34.70 8.75
N ASP A 906 -8.47 35.27 9.44
CA ASP A 906 -8.66 36.36 10.38
C ASP A 906 -8.45 37.70 9.67
N HIS A 907 -9.56 38.37 9.35
CA HIS A 907 -9.54 39.65 8.63
C HIS A 907 -8.85 40.78 9.40
N TRP A 908 -8.59 40.63 10.71
CA TRP A 908 -7.79 41.60 11.47
C TRP A 908 -6.28 41.40 11.31
N LEU A 909 -5.84 40.24 10.80
CA LEU A 909 -4.44 39.90 10.60
C LEU A 909 -4.05 39.95 9.11
N GLY A 910 -4.98 40.05 8.18
CA GLY A 910 -4.68 40.02 6.75
C GLY A 910 -5.87 40.26 5.84
N ILE A 911 -5.60 40.34 4.55
CA ILE A 911 -6.61 40.43 3.50
C ILE A 911 -7.07 39.00 3.16
N PRO A 912 -8.35 38.64 3.39
CA PRO A 912 -8.86 37.28 3.27
C PRO A 912 -9.14 36.87 1.82
N VAL A 913 -8.12 36.92 0.96
CA VAL A 913 -8.19 36.41 -0.42
C VAL A 913 -8.05 34.89 -0.46
N LYS A 914 -8.84 34.21 -1.28
CA LYS A 914 -8.54 32.82 -1.65
C LYS A 914 -7.55 32.81 -2.81
N TRP A 915 -6.89 31.68 -3.04
CA TRP A 915 -5.95 31.55 -4.16
C TRP A 915 -6.56 31.91 -5.54
N PRO A 916 -7.78 31.48 -5.91
CA PRO A 916 -8.42 31.89 -7.16
C PRO A 916 -8.62 33.41 -7.30
N HIS A 917 -8.66 34.15 -6.19
CA HIS A 917 -8.87 35.61 -6.22
C HIS A 917 -7.61 36.36 -6.68
N ILE A 918 -6.44 35.73 -6.67
CA ILE A 918 -5.14 36.35 -7.02
C ILE A 918 -4.28 35.48 -7.94
N SER A 919 -4.87 34.48 -8.59
CA SER A 919 -4.16 33.43 -9.33
C SER A 919 -3.27 33.93 -10.49
N ASN A 920 -3.52 35.13 -11.01
CA ASN A 920 -2.68 35.73 -12.08
C ASN A 920 -1.55 36.62 -11.55
N ALA A 921 -1.45 36.81 -10.24
CA ALA A 921 -0.32 37.53 -9.67
C ALA A 921 0.98 36.76 -9.93
N ARG A 922 1.97 37.43 -10.53
CA ARG A 922 3.31 36.89 -10.78
C ARG A 922 4.29 37.24 -9.68
N VAL A 923 4.02 38.34 -8.98
CA VAL A 923 4.71 38.75 -7.76
C VAL A 923 3.67 39.22 -6.76
N ILE A 924 3.75 38.75 -5.51
CA ILE A 924 2.91 39.15 -4.38
C ILE A 924 3.81 39.72 -3.29
N VAL A 925 3.43 40.88 -2.77
CA VAL A 925 4.21 41.61 -1.77
C VAL A 925 3.35 41.88 -0.54
N GLU A 926 3.83 41.42 0.61
CA GLU A 926 3.30 41.73 1.93
C GLU A 926 4.05 42.91 2.54
N CYS A 927 3.32 43.99 2.82
CA CYS A 927 3.87 45.22 3.39
C CYS A 927 3.48 45.38 4.86
N GLY A 928 4.46 45.52 5.74
CA GLY A 928 4.25 45.86 7.15
C GLY A 928 4.04 47.37 7.36
N LEU A 929 3.03 47.73 8.16
CA LEU A 929 2.77 49.12 8.56
C LEU A 929 3.12 49.35 10.05
N GLU A 930 3.29 50.61 10.46
CA GLU A 930 3.75 51.00 11.80
C GLU A 930 2.96 50.33 12.95
N ASN A 931 1.62 50.26 12.78
CA ASN A 931 0.67 49.66 13.73
C ASN A 931 0.01 48.36 13.23
N TYR A 932 0.49 47.78 12.13
CA TYR A 932 -0.08 46.57 11.52
C TYR A 932 1.06 45.62 11.14
N ARG A 933 1.46 44.79 12.11
CA ARG A 933 2.62 43.89 12.03
C ARG A 933 2.15 42.45 12.02
N ILE A 934 2.50 41.72 10.98
CA ILE A 934 2.20 40.30 10.89
C ILE A 934 3.46 39.56 10.38
N ASP A 935 3.84 38.47 11.05
CA ASP A 935 4.95 37.62 10.62
C ASP A 935 4.59 36.87 9.33
N PRO A 936 5.54 36.62 8.41
CA PRO A 936 5.26 35.88 7.18
C PRO A 936 4.77 34.47 7.51
N SER A 937 3.58 34.13 7.01
CA SER A 937 2.97 32.83 7.26
C SER A 937 3.49 31.79 6.27
N GLN A 938 4.49 31.02 6.68
CA GLN A 938 4.88 29.83 5.90
C GLN A 938 3.86 28.69 6.04
N GLY A 939 2.96 28.71 7.03
CA GLY A 939 2.16 27.55 7.49
C GLY A 939 0.99 27.08 6.63
N THR A 940 0.51 27.87 5.66
CA THR A 940 -0.81 27.69 5.03
C THR A 940 -0.75 26.95 3.68
N HIS A 941 -1.86 26.33 3.26
CA HIS A 941 -1.98 25.78 1.88
C HIS A 941 -1.78 26.86 0.81
N PHE A 942 -2.15 28.11 1.12
CA PHE A 942 -1.89 29.28 0.30
C PHE A 942 -0.40 29.41 -0.08
N PHE A 943 0.51 29.17 0.87
CA PHE A 943 1.96 29.22 0.66
C PHE A 943 2.46 28.17 -0.33
N GLN A 944 1.91 26.96 -0.28
CA GLN A 944 2.28 25.87 -1.19
C GLN A 944 1.91 26.19 -2.64
N ASN A 945 0.72 26.76 -2.86
CA ASN A 945 0.30 27.18 -4.19
C ASN A 945 1.27 28.24 -4.76
N LEU A 946 1.67 29.24 -3.97
CA LEU A 946 2.67 30.24 -4.41
C LEU A 946 3.95 29.61 -4.94
N THR A 947 4.54 28.68 -4.17
CA THR A 947 5.78 28.01 -4.57
C THR A 947 5.61 27.14 -5.81
N SER A 948 4.47 26.47 -5.96
CA SER A 948 4.19 25.58 -7.09
C SER A 948 4.01 26.33 -8.41
N PHE A 949 3.41 27.52 -8.38
CA PHE A 949 3.21 28.36 -9.56
C PHE A 949 4.39 29.28 -9.90
N GLY A 950 5.50 29.20 -9.15
CA GLY A 950 6.67 30.05 -9.36
C GLY A 950 6.38 31.53 -9.12
N VAL A 951 5.35 31.84 -8.32
CA VAL A 951 5.01 33.23 -7.98
C VAL A 951 6.04 33.77 -7.00
N GLY A 952 6.57 34.94 -7.32
CA GLY A 952 7.47 35.66 -6.44
C GLY A 952 6.74 36.15 -5.20
N TYR A 953 7.22 35.84 -4.01
CA TYR A 953 6.57 36.29 -2.78
C TYR A 953 7.56 37.06 -1.90
N PHE A 954 7.25 38.33 -1.68
CA PHE A 954 8.13 39.31 -1.05
C PHE A 954 7.52 39.78 0.25
N THR A 955 8.33 39.87 1.30
CA THR A 955 7.94 40.51 2.55
C THR A 955 8.76 41.78 2.73
N ILE A 956 8.12 42.91 2.98
CA ILE A 956 8.77 44.20 3.21
C ILE A 956 8.22 44.89 4.45
N ASN A 957 9.08 45.57 5.19
CA ASN A 957 8.78 46.42 6.32
C ASN A 957 9.48 47.79 6.16
N PRO A 958 8.99 48.66 5.25
CA PRO A 958 9.68 49.91 4.91
C PRO A 958 9.96 50.81 6.13
N PHE A 959 9.06 50.82 7.13
CA PHE A 959 9.23 51.59 8.36
C PHE A 959 10.46 51.19 9.20
N ARG A 960 10.91 49.93 9.11
CA ARG A 960 12.07 49.43 9.88
C ARG A 960 13.37 49.43 9.06
N GLY A 961 13.33 49.95 7.83
CA GLY A 961 14.45 49.86 6.89
C GLY A 961 14.72 48.45 6.38
N ASP A 962 13.73 47.55 6.47
CA ASP A 962 13.81 46.18 5.96
C ASP A 962 12.95 46.07 4.69
N GLY A 963 13.59 46.22 3.53
CA GLY A 963 12.93 46.33 2.24
C GLY A 963 12.44 47.74 1.89
N TRP A 964 12.06 47.93 0.62
CA TRP A 964 11.70 49.21 0.01
C TRP A 964 10.45 49.07 -0.86
N PHE A 965 9.58 50.08 -0.85
CA PHE A 965 8.44 50.22 -1.75
C PHE A 965 8.26 51.68 -2.15
N ASP A 966 8.44 51.99 -3.44
CA ASP A 966 8.32 53.34 -4.00
C ASP A 966 6.87 53.67 -4.37
N GLU A 967 6.01 53.82 -3.35
CA GLU A 967 4.59 54.18 -3.55
C GLU A 967 4.44 55.58 -4.19
N ALA A 968 5.38 56.50 -3.93
CA ALA A 968 5.36 57.84 -4.50
C ALA A 968 5.51 57.81 -6.02
N PHE A 969 6.49 57.05 -6.53
CA PHE A 969 6.66 56.85 -7.97
C PHE A 969 5.40 56.28 -8.64
N LEU A 970 4.76 55.27 -8.03
CA LEU A 970 3.52 54.69 -8.57
C LEU A 970 2.33 55.64 -8.54
N ASN A 971 2.27 56.56 -7.57
CA ASN A 971 1.22 57.57 -7.47
C ASN A 971 1.35 58.69 -8.51
N GLU A 972 2.55 58.93 -9.05
CA GLU A 972 2.78 59.90 -10.13
C GLU A 972 2.34 59.38 -11.52
N GLN A 973 2.21 58.05 -11.68
CA GLN A 973 1.79 57.43 -12.94
C GLN A 973 0.26 57.48 -13.13
N PRO A 974 -0.21 57.51 -14.40
CA PRO A 974 -1.64 57.45 -14.68
C PRO A 974 -2.23 56.09 -14.27
N ALA A 975 -3.32 56.11 -13.50
CA ALA A 975 -4.03 54.90 -13.11
C ALA A 975 -4.94 54.40 -14.24
N VAL A 976 -4.87 53.10 -14.54
CA VAL A 976 -5.81 52.43 -15.46
C VAL A 976 -7.13 52.16 -14.75
N TYR A 977 -7.06 51.82 -13.47
CA TYR A 977 -8.20 51.65 -12.58
C TYR A 977 -7.84 52.18 -11.18
N GLU A 978 -8.77 52.88 -10.55
CA GLU A 978 -8.59 53.44 -9.22
C GLU A 978 -9.92 53.39 -8.45
N SER A 979 -9.88 52.84 -7.24
CA SER A 979 -10.98 52.83 -6.27
C SER A 979 -10.58 53.53 -4.97
N ASP A 980 -11.45 53.47 -3.95
CA ASP A 980 -11.13 54.00 -2.62
C ASP A 980 -9.95 53.26 -1.97
N PHE A 981 -9.73 51.98 -2.32
CA PHE A 981 -8.71 51.13 -1.70
C PHE A 981 -7.59 50.67 -2.64
N LEU A 982 -7.88 50.44 -3.92
CA LEU A 982 -6.94 49.87 -4.89
C LEU A 982 -6.54 50.88 -5.95
N ARG A 983 -5.30 50.74 -6.43
CA ARG A 983 -4.79 51.44 -7.60
C ARG A 983 -4.05 50.49 -8.52
N HIS A 984 -4.36 50.57 -9.81
CA HIS A 984 -3.77 49.77 -10.88
C HIS A 984 -3.05 50.69 -11.86
N VAL A 985 -1.75 50.46 -12.03
CA VAL A 985 -0.86 51.17 -12.95
C VAL A 985 -0.35 50.20 -14.01
N ARG A 986 -0.31 50.63 -15.28
CA ARG A 986 0.24 49.87 -16.40
C ARG A 986 1.34 50.65 -17.08
N PHE A 987 2.44 49.97 -17.40
CA PHE A 987 3.60 50.54 -18.08
C PHE A 987 3.68 50.11 -19.56
N GLU A 988 4.43 50.86 -20.37
CA GLU A 988 4.70 50.52 -21.77
C GLU A 988 5.81 49.46 -21.92
N GLN A 989 6.78 49.45 -20.99
CA GLN A 989 7.83 48.45 -20.89
C GLN A 989 7.53 47.48 -19.73
N PRO A 990 7.98 46.22 -19.82
CA PRO A 990 7.75 45.25 -18.77
C PRO A 990 8.54 45.61 -17.51
N VAL A 991 7.89 45.45 -16.37
CA VAL A 991 8.49 45.52 -15.03
C VAL A 991 9.22 44.21 -14.78
N VAL A 992 10.56 44.25 -14.69
CA VAL A 992 11.38 43.06 -14.48
C VAL A 992 11.51 42.78 -12.99
N ALA A 993 11.05 41.60 -12.55
CA ALA A 993 11.28 41.10 -11.20
C ALA A 993 12.38 40.03 -11.19
N LYS A 994 13.37 40.17 -10.30
CA LYS A 994 14.47 39.22 -10.14
C LYS A 994 14.49 38.68 -8.72
N MET A 995 14.64 37.37 -8.55
CA MET A 995 14.51 36.71 -7.25
C MET A 995 15.60 35.65 -7.03
N ASN A 996 16.27 35.74 -5.89
CA ASN A 996 17.24 34.77 -5.40
C ASN A 996 16.75 34.17 -4.08
N GLY A 997 15.97 33.08 -4.15
CA GLY A 997 15.43 32.41 -2.97
C GLY A 997 16.49 31.86 -2.01
N LYS A 998 17.71 31.54 -2.50
CA LYS A 998 18.82 31.07 -1.65
C LYS A 998 19.45 32.16 -0.81
N LYS A 999 19.52 33.39 -1.33
CA LYS A 999 20.01 34.57 -0.61
C LYS A 999 18.87 35.39 0.02
N SER A 1000 17.61 34.94 -0.14
CA SER A 1000 16.39 35.65 0.24
C SER A 1000 16.27 37.07 -0.35
N LEU A 1001 16.97 37.39 -1.43
CA LEU A 1001 16.98 38.71 -2.05
C LEU A 1001 16.06 38.75 -3.27
N GLY A 1002 15.31 39.84 -3.44
CA GLY A 1002 14.59 40.09 -4.67
C GLY A 1002 14.32 41.57 -4.92
N VAL A 1003 14.20 41.91 -6.19
CA VAL A 1003 13.96 43.28 -6.65
C VAL A 1003 12.92 43.30 -7.77
N VAL A 1004 12.13 44.36 -7.81
CA VAL A 1004 11.23 44.70 -8.92
C VAL A 1004 11.73 46.03 -9.48
N LEU A 1005 12.23 46.02 -10.71
CA LEU A 1005 12.90 47.16 -11.35
C LEU A 1005 11.87 48.15 -11.92
N LYS A 1006 12.24 49.44 -11.95
CA LYS A 1006 11.50 50.44 -12.71
C LYS A 1006 11.63 50.14 -14.22
N PRO A 1007 10.55 50.29 -15.00
CA PRO A 1007 10.53 50.03 -16.43
C PRO A 1007 11.24 51.09 -17.27
#